data_AF-A0A0N1GZI8-F1
#
_entry.id   AF-A0A0N1GZI8-F1
#
_cell.length_a   1.000
_cell.length_b   1.000
_cell.length_c   1.000
_cell.angle_alpha   90.00
_cell.angle_beta   90.00
_cell.angle_gamma   90.00
#
_symmetry.space_group_name_H-M   'P 1'
#
loop_
_entity.id
_entity.type
_entity.pdbx_description
1 polymer ?
#
loop_
_entity_poly.entity_id
_entity_poly.type
_entity_poly.pdbx_seq_one_letter_code
_entity_poly.pdbx_strand_id
1 'polypeptide(L)'
;MTEFIWDPYLNNTRLAGLRNTKANGSTDHGYEVAQEHEPRAPRFIIIGGGLWHARYLTTSNNSMSAEDVSPIYSSYLRRFLESRHNATETEIVPVFLPIQPYHPWLDQERRKFFAPSRIKRMNNVLRDVSEEYQLNVFWASTKMTTGSAAFQADGLHLKPFVAKKELEVLSTRLCPRMQDHTCCSKSADTAQGQVLILFAAIATVTGSCLHRSAAARALAVMAATLIYCFCADRTMLFERVNKLVDPQLFIFFCFFALGAGIMTTSICSADESLCREQTQEWKGWMQIVILLYHYFGMSRIVWAYRTVRVLVAAYFFLTGYGHATYFIRTRDFSMRRVAAVLLRTNLLSCILPFIMDTYYQFYYFPLLTSIWVLITWATVPLELNWYSSLRVVYSAGATTIAYARSDRFFRLLSRMGMMEIDVREFKFRFGLDLYAAYAGMLLAMLIALRPDLFTIQNRITQVISWTATLLATAVYLSHATNADKETFNATHRYTSIIPILSYVFVRNAFAAWRSRYSRFFAWFGRHSLETFVLQYHIWLAADTHGILHLGLIDRNYTEESTRGSWRFWVEVVLVTACFLWICSAVGRATGVIVKCIMGGPQSEDGSYEKSDELISHQHSAFAPNMPSSSEKSAINEDYNVDHGRSEKIALPSSPQAAIPPQSSPHERPAELDESPPPDGGYGWVCCLAVTGINGFIWGNLASYGVYLSYYLTNSGRYGGTPIAYAFIGGANFAAAMLIAPLTNILIRRYGTKFPMYLGILLWLAGWIAASYSHKYWQFFLSQGILVGLGAGLNWLPAAPILPQWFSRKRSLAQGLASSGSGTIGVIYAVATTPMIENLGLGWSLRITGITSTAVLLACTWVLKDRNVSTKADVRPFDVRLLRDKGVWLLSGYTFFGTLGYMVVISSFSAFAGYTQTQGGNAIAILNAGTALGRPLIGILSDRVGRITTACGITAFNALLAFAFWIPVTTYAPLLVLAIIYGGTCGVFWATIAPLSAEVVPLSQIASLLCLQWLTVSMPSLVSQAIALEIRQPLRPGPGGGRWVFVYPQVYTGITYTIAALFLLELRRQKVGLWAWERHAAVREVVKKDEEERAAVGQRHAMSSTHAVEGAK
;
A
#
# COMPACT_ATOMS: atom_id res chain seq x y z
N MET A 1 25.12 -15.39 -11.14
CA MET A 1 26.53 -15.82 -11.05
C MET A 1 27.02 -16.04 -12.46
N THR A 2 28.11 -15.38 -12.82
CA THR A 2 28.84 -15.62 -14.07
C THR A 2 30.08 -16.43 -13.69
N GLU A 3 30.22 -17.63 -14.23
CA GLU A 3 31.41 -18.44 -14.04
C GLU A 3 32.30 -18.34 -15.29
N PHE A 4 33.59 -18.09 -15.08
CA PHE A 4 34.56 -18.06 -16.17
C PHE A 4 35.19 -19.45 -16.31
N ILE A 5 35.02 -20.06 -17.48
CA ILE A 5 35.65 -21.33 -17.83
C ILE A 5 36.65 -21.04 -18.93
N TRP A 6 37.93 -21.31 -18.65
CA TRP A 6 38.98 -21.23 -19.65
C TRP A 6 39.19 -22.61 -20.27
N ASP A 7 38.82 -22.77 -21.54
CA ASP A 7 39.03 -24.00 -22.30
C ASP A 7 39.44 -23.65 -23.74
N PRO A 8 40.76 -23.58 -24.03
CA PRO A 8 41.26 -23.19 -25.34
C PRO A 8 40.99 -24.23 -26.44
N TYR A 9 40.63 -25.47 -26.09
CA TYR A 9 40.41 -26.57 -27.02
C TYR A 9 38.98 -27.12 -27.01
N LEU A 10 38.10 -26.53 -26.18
CA LEU A 10 36.70 -26.93 -25.97
C LEU A 10 36.54 -28.43 -25.65
N ASN A 11 37.56 -29.04 -25.04
CA ASN A 11 37.64 -30.49 -24.81
C ASN A 11 37.63 -30.89 -23.33
N ASN A 12 37.46 -29.92 -22.42
CA ASN A 12 37.54 -30.17 -20.99
C ASN A 12 36.30 -30.96 -20.49
N THR A 13 36.54 -31.91 -19.58
CA THR A 13 35.50 -32.74 -18.92
C THR A 13 34.44 -31.89 -18.22
N ARG A 14 34.78 -30.68 -17.79
CA ARG A 14 33.86 -29.74 -17.15
C ARG A 14 32.78 -29.19 -18.10
N LEU A 15 33.15 -28.88 -19.34
CA LEU A 15 32.21 -28.43 -20.38
C LEU A 15 31.27 -29.58 -20.79
N ALA A 16 31.79 -30.81 -20.84
CA ALA A 16 31.01 -32.02 -21.06
C ALA A 16 30.09 -32.37 -19.86
N GLY A 17 30.51 -32.09 -18.63
CA GLY A 17 29.71 -32.25 -17.41
C GLY A 17 28.47 -31.36 -17.41
N LEU A 18 28.61 -30.09 -17.82
CA LEU A 18 27.49 -29.14 -17.97
C LEU A 18 26.45 -29.60 -19.01
N ARG A 19 26.84 -30.44 -19.96
CA ARG A 19 25.96 -31.07 -20.96
C ARG A 19 25.14 -32.22 -20.37
N ASN A 20 25.73 -33.00 -19.46
CA ASN A 20 25.14 -34.25 -18.95
C ASN A 20 24.32 -34.07 -17.65
N THR A 21 24.45 -32.93 -16.95
CA THR A 21 23.79 -32.66 -15.66
C THR A 21 22.25 -32.66 -15.65
N LYS A 22 21.59 -32.78 -16.81
CA LYS A 22 20.13 -33.02 -16.88
C LYS A 22 19.74 -34.37 -17.51
N ALA A 23 20.68 -35.10 -18.11
CA ALA A 23 20.35 -36.29 -18.91
C ALA A 23 20.26 -37.58 -18.08
N ASN A 24 21.05 -37.75 -17.02
CA ASN A 24 20.99 -38.94 -16.15
C ASN A 24 21.05 -38.54 -14.67
N GLY A 25 19.98 -38.80 -13.94
CA GLY A 25 19.88 -38.69 -12.48
C GLY A 25 20.60 -39.81 -11.73
N SER A 26 21.80 -40.20 -12.15
CA SER A 26 22.63 -41.21 -11.48
C SER A 26 24.09 -40.79 -11.52
N THR A 27 24.58 -40.25 -10.40
CA THR A 27 26.01 -40.05 -10.17
C THR A 27 26.62 -41.38 -9.74
N ASP A 28 27.30 -42.07 -10.65
CA ASP A 28 28.31 -43.06 -10.29
C ASP A 28 29.65 -42.57 -10.84
N HIS A 29 30.51 -42.11 -9.92
CA HIS A 29 31.98 -42.15 -9.95
C HIS A 29 32.54 -41.15 -8.93
N GLY A 30 33.27 -41.71 -7.96
CA GLY A 30 33.77 -41.04 -6.78
C GLY A 30 34.85 -40.01 -7.09
N TYR A 31 34.54 -38.75 -6.79
CA TYR A 31 35.48 -37.75 -6.32
C TYR A 31 34.73 -36.88 -5.30
N GLU A 32 35.14 -36.95 -4.03
CA GLU A 32 34.63 -36.09 -2.96
C GLU A 32 35.07 -34.64 -3.25
N VAL A 33 34.12 -33.82 -3.70
CA VAL A 33 34.23 -32.36 -3.68
C VAL A 33 33.12 -31.83 -2.80
N ALA A 34 33.50 -30.95 -1.87
CA ALA A 34 32.69 -30.37 -0.81
C ALA A 34 31.25 -30.02 -1.24
N GLN A 35 30.29 -30.52 -0.46
CA GLN A 35 28.86 -30.20 -0.56
C GLN A 35 28.61 -28.74 -0.17
N GLU A 36 28.78 -27.80 -1.11
CA GLU A 36 28.15 -26.49 -1.06
C GLU A 36 27.57 -26.17 -2.44
N HIS A 37 26.23 -26.03 -2.47
CA HIS A 37 25.39 -25.64 -3.61
C HIS A 37 25.19 -26.71 -4.71
N GLU A 38 23.92 -27.10 -4.93
CA GLU A 38 23.52 -27.65 -6.22
C GLU A 38 23.87 -26.63 -7.33
N PRO A 39 24.73 -26.96 -8.30
CA PRO A 39 25.06 -26.04 -9.38
C PRO A 39 23.83 -25.89 -10.30
N ARG A 40 23.19 -24.72 -10.26
CA ARG A 40 22.16 -24.34 -11.24
C ARG A 40 22.79 -24.32 -12.64
N ALA A 41 22.18 -25.02 -13.60
CA ALA A 41 22.65 -25.07 -14.98
C ALA A 41 22.73 -23.65 -15.60
N PRO A 42 23.82 -23.30 -16.32
CA PRO A 42 23.98 -21.99 -16.95
C PRO A 42 23.03 -21.81 -18.14
N ARG A 43 22.44 -20.61 -18.30
CA ARG A 43 21.55 -20.28 -19.45
C ARG A 43 22.29 -19.83 -20.71
N PHE A 44 23.48 -19.27 -20.56
CA PHE A 44 24.30 -18.78 -21.67
C PHE A 44 25.73 -19.31 -21.56
N ILE A 45 26.33 -19.66 -22.70
CA ILE A 45 27.76 -19.90 -22.81
C ILE A 45 28.31 -18.87 -23.81
N ILE A 46 29.07 -17.90 -23.32
CA ILE A 46 29.72 -16.90 -24.18
C ILE A 46 31.06 -17.47 -24.61
N ILE A 47 31.20 -17.65 -25.93
CA ILE A 47 32.42 -18.16 -26.54
C ILE A 47 33.14 -16.96 -27.15
N GLY A 48 34.23 -16.54 -26.49
CA GLY A 48 35.09 -15.49 -27.02
C GLY A 48 35.79 -15.99 -28.29
N GLY A 49 35.88 -15.14 -29.32
CA GLY A 49 36.46 -15.48 -30.63
C GLY A 49 37.97 -15.82 -30.64
N GLY A 50 38.58 -16.07 -29.48
CA GLY A 50 39.94 -16.61 -29.42
C GLY A 50 41.03 -15.65 -29.90
N LEU A 51 41.09 -14.42 -29.35
CA LEU A 51 42.23 -13.51 -29.59
C LEU A 51 43.58 -14.20 -29.35
N TRP A 52 43.66 -15.10 -28.37
CA TRP A 52 44.86 -15.89 -28.11
C TRP A 52 45.31 -16.74 -29.31
N HIS A 53 44.37 -17.30 -30.07
CA HIS A 53 44.66 -18.17 -31.21
C HIS A 53 45.23 -17.38 -32.41
N ALA A 54 44.92 -16.08 -32.51
CA ALA A 54 45.50 -15.21 -33.53
C ALA A 54 47.04 -15.12 -33.46
N ARG A 55 47.65 -15.47 -32.32
CA ARG A 55 49.11 -15.52 -32.13
C ARG A 55 49.77 -16.73 -32.80
N TYR A 56 49.03 -17.84 -32.94
CA TYR A 56 49.56 -19.13 -33.41
C TYR A 56 49.28 -19.41 -34.90
N LEU A 57 48.59 -18.50 -35.59
CA LEU A 57 48.42 -18.55 -37.03
C LEU A 57 49.75 -18.18 -37.73
N THR A 58 50.62 -19.17 -37.89
CA THR A 58 51.88 -19.04 -38.65
C THR A 58 51.61 -19.16 -40.15
N THR A 59 51.93 -18.08 -40.87
CA THR A 59 51.72 -17.79 -42.30
C THR A 59 52.32 -18.82 -43.27
N SER A 60 51.59 -19.15 -44.36
CA SER A 60 52.17 -19.49 -45.69
C SER A 60 51.09 -19.80 -46.77
N ASN A 61 50.28 -18.82 -47.17
CA ASN A 61 49.66 -18.63 -48.51
C ASN A 61 48.45 -17.70 -48.44
N ASN A 62 48.25 -16.88 -49.47
CA ASN A 62 47.24 -15.80 -49.52
C ASN A 62 45.79 -16.29 -49.70
N SER A 63 45.53 -17.59 -49.59
CA SER A 63 44.19 -18.19 -49.59
C SER A 63 44.02 -18.97 -48.29
N MET A 64 43.52 -18.31 -47.26
CA MET A 64 43.08 -18.98 -46.03
C MET A 64 41.68 -19.52 -46.31
N SER A 65 41.54 -20.83 -46.45
CA SER A 65 40.24 -21.49 -46.62
C SER A 65 39.62 -21.73 -45.23
N ALA A 66 38.31 -21.98 -45.17
CA ALA A 66 37.65 -22.37 -43.92
C ALA A 66 38.35 -23.56 -43.25
N GLU A 67 39.05 -24.40 -44.02
CA GLU A 67 39.80 -25.60 -43.61
C GLU A 67 41.04 -25.32 -42.75
N ASP A 68 41.69 -24.16 -42.87
CA ASP A 68 42.88 -23.82 -42.06
C ASP A 68 42.52 -23.38 -40.63
N VAL A 69 41.29 -22.91 -40.44
CA VAL A 69 40.69 -22.59 -39.12
C VAL A 69 39.85 -23.77 -38.59
N SER A 70 39.58 -24.75 -39.46
CA SER A 70 38.61 -25.82 -39.30
C SER A 70 38.93 -26.87 -38.23
N PRO A 71 40.16 -27.32 -37.93
CA PRO A 71 40.32 -28.49 -37.06
C PRO A 71 39.74 -28.30 -35.65
N ILE A 72 39.79 -27.07 -35.14
CA ILE A 72 39.32 -26.70 -33.79
C ILE A 72 37.85 -26.20 -33.84
N TYR A 73 37.47 -25.47 -34.88
CA TYR A 73 36.11 -24.92 -35.04
C TYR A 73 35.13 -25.81 -35.78
N SER A 74 35.53 -26.88 -36.48
CA SER A 74 34.61 -27.74 -37.23
C SER A 74 34.41 -29.07 -36.54
N SER A 75 35.45 -29.74 -36.03
CA SER A 75 35.29 -31.08 -35.45
C SER A 75 34.43 -31.07 -34.17
N TYR A 76 34.66 -30.07 -33.29
CA TYR A 76 33.92 -29.93 -32.04
C TYR A 76 32.62 -29.14 -32.20
N LEU A 77 32.60 -28.09 -33.03
CA LEU A 77 31.38 -27.33 -33.29
C LEU A 77 30.37 -28.17 -34.06
N ARG A 78 30.80 -29.01 -35.01
CA ARG A 78 29.92 -29.95 -35.72
C ARG A 78 29.40 -31.02 -34.77
N ARG A 79 30.22 -31.61 -33.89
CA ARG A 79 29.75 -32.52 -32.82
C ARG A 79 28.80 -31.84 -31.82
N PHE A 80 29.02 -30.57 -31.49
CA PHE A 80 28.17 -29.78 -30.61
C PHE A 80 26.83 -29.43 -31.29
N LEU A 81 26.84 -29.15 -32.59
CA LEU A 81 25.66 -28.85 -33.40
C LEU A 81 24.86 -30.12 -33.74
N GLU A 82 25.51 -31.25 -33.99
CA GLU A 82 24.88 -32.57 -34.18
C GLU A 82 24.16 -33.03 -32.90
N SER A 83 24.73 -32.75 -31.73
CA SER A 83 24.07 -32.95 -30.42
C SER A 83 22.80 -32.10 -30.26
N ARG A 84 22.68 -30.97 -30.96
CA ARG A 84 21.51 -30.08 -30.91
C ARG A 84 20.32 -30.64 -31.69
N HIS A 85 20.57 -31.51 -32.67
CA HIS A 85 19.52 -32.18 -33.44
C HIS A 85 18.83 -33.31 -32.65
N ASN A 86 19.54 -33.94 -31.71
CA ASN A 86 19.01 -35.03 -30.88
C ASN A 86 18.44 -34.58 -29.53
N ALA A 87 18.65 -33.32 -29.12
CA ALA A 87 18.22 -32.81 -27.82
C ALA A 87 16.99 -31.89 -27.96
N THR A 88 15.80 -32.49 -27.99
CA THR A 88 14.59 -31.77 -27.57
C THR A 88 14.79 -31.34 -26.11
N GLU A 89 14.80 -30.04 -25.82
CA GLU A 89 14.86 -29.42 -24.48
C GLU A 89 16.24 -29.15 -23.82
N THR A 90 17.27 -28.72 -24.56
CA THR A 90 18.46 -28.10 -23.93
C THR A 90 18.39 -26.56 -23.94
N GLU A 91 18.07 -25.96 -22.78
CA GLU A 91 17.93 -24.51 -22.51
C GLU A 91 19.26 -23.69 -22.54
N ILE A 92 20.39 -24.24 -23.00
CA ILE A 92 21.69 -23.54 -22.98
C ILE A 92 21.98 -22.94 -24.36
N VAL A 93 22.02 -21.61 -24.47
CA VAL A 93 22.28 -20.93 -25.76
C VAL A 93 23.75 -20.47 -25.85
N PRO A 94 24.56 -21.02 -26.78
CA PRO A 94 25.90 -20.52 -27.03
C PRO A 94 25.84 -19.21 -27.85
N VAL A 95 26.69 -18.24 -27.50
CA VAL A 95 26.83 -16.96 -28.20
C VAL A 95 28.29 -16.70 -28.54
N PHE A 96 28.57 -16.45 -29.81
CA PHE A 96 29.91 -16.15 -30.32
C PHE A 96 30.15 -14.64 -30.41
N LEU A 97 31.31 -14.20 -29.93
CA LEU A 97 31.73 -12.80 -30.03
C LEU A 97 32.74 -12.61 -31.18
N PRO A 98 32.51 -11.63 -32.08
CA PRO A 98 33.50 -11.27 -33.08
C PRO A 98 34.74 -10.63 -32.44
N ILE A 99 35.87 -10.70 -33.15
CA ILE A 99 37.17 -10.25 -32.65
C ILE A 99 37.37 -8.79 -33.05
N GLN A 100 37.60 -7.89 -32.08
CA GLN A 100 37.89 -6.48 -32.38
C GLN A 100 38.71 -5.82 -31.26
N PRO A 101 40.04 -5.70 -31.40
CA PRO A 101 40.88 -4.89 -30.53
C PRO A 101 41.02 -3.45 -31.03
N TYR A 102 41.38 -2.51 -30.14
CA TYR A 102 41.72 -1.13 -30.50
C TYR A 102 43.20 -1.00 -30.87
N HIS A 103 43.48 -1.15 -32.17
CA HIS A 103 44.83 -1.24 -32.71
C HIS A 103 45.82 -0.12 -32.31
N PRO A 104 45.43 1.17 -32.20
CA PRO A 104 46.36 2.24 -31.86
C PRO A 104 47.00 2.13 -30.46
N TRP A 105 46.34 1.46 -29.51
CA TRP A 105 46.82 1.31 -28.13
C TRP A 105 47.53 0.00 -27.85
N LEU A 106 47.69 -0.87 -28.87
CA LEU A 106 48.45 -2.10 -28.72
C LEU A 106 49.96 -1.83 -28.67
N ASP A 107 50.69 -2.58 -27.86
CA ASP A 107 52.16 -2.56 -27.82
C ASP A 107 52.78 -3.03 -29.15
N GLN A 108 54.04 -2.64 -29.42
CA GLN A 108 54.71 -2.90 -30.69
C GLN A 108 54.83 -4.39 -31.03
N GLU A 109 55.00 -5.26 -30.03
CA GLU A 109 54.95 -6.71 -30.23
C GLU A 109 53.54 -7.21 -30.54
N ARG A 110 52.53 -6.70 -29.83
CA ARG A 110 51.12 -7.12 -29.98
C ARG A 110 50.55 -6.73 -31.35
N ARG A 111 50.94 -5.58 -31.90
CA ARG A 111 50.55 -5.14 -33.26
C ARG A 111 50.99 -6.11 -34.36
N LYS A 112 52.11 -6.82 -34.17
CA LYS A 112 52.59 -7.83 -35.14
C LYS A 112 51.66 -9.05 -35.19
N PHE A 113 51.08 -9.43 -34.05
CA PHE A 113 50.18 -10.57 -33.95
C PHE A 113 48.73 -10.21 -34.33
N PHE A 114 48.25 -9.04 -33.88
CA PHE A 114 46.87 -8.56 -34.07
C PHE A 114 46.69 -7.63 -35.28
N ALA A 115 47.24 -8.03 -36.44
CA ALA A 115 47.12 -7.23 -37.65
C ALA A 115 45.64 -7.07 -38.09
N PRO A 116 45.17 -5.87 -38.49
CA PRO A 116 43.77 -5.65 -38.88
C PRO A 116 43.30 -6.57 -40.03
N SER A 117 44.21 -6.91 -40.95
CA SER A 117 43.93 -7.84 -42.06
C SER A 117 43.70 -9.29 -41.60
N ARG A 118 44.28 -9.72 -40.47
CA ARG A 118 44.05 -11.05 -39.88
C ARG A 118 42.72 -11.10 -39.14
N ILE A 119 42.42 -10.07 -38.34
CA ILE A 119 41.14 -9.95 -37.61
C ILE A 119 39.96 -9.88 -38.58
N LYS A 120 40.09 -9.10 -39.66
CA LYS A 120 39.06 -9.04 -40.72
C LYS A 120 38.81 -10.41 -41.35
N ARG A 121 39.85 -11.21 -41.55
CA ARG A 121 39.74 -12.59 -42.08
C ARG A 121 39.04 -13.53 -41.09
N MET A 122 39.44 -13.50 -39.81
CA MET A 122 38.78 -14.32 -38.77
C MET A 122 37.29 -14.00 -38.62
N ASN A 123 36.93 -12.71 -38.68
CA ASN A 123 35.52 -12.30 -38.65
C ASN A 123 34.77 -12.66 -39.94
N ASN A 124 35.43 -12.65 -41.11
CA ASN A 124 34.81 -13.14 -42.35
C ASN A 124 34.50 -14.63 -42.26
N VAL A 125 35.45 -15.46 -41.80
CA VAL A 125 35.23 -16.90 -41.60
C VAL A 125 34.11 -17.15 -40.59
N LEU A 126 34.07 -16.41 -39.48
CA LEU A 126 32.99 -16.53 -38.50
C LEU A 126 31.62 -16.17 -39.09
N ARG A 127 31.57 -15.23 -40.05
CA ARG A 127 30.34 -14.87 -40.77
C ARG A 127 29.91 -15.99 -41.72
N ASP A 128 30.84 -16.53 -42.51
CA ASP A 128 30.54 -17.59 -43.47
C ASP A 128 30.02 -18.86 -42.74
N VAL A 129 30.68 -19.26 -41.65
CA VAL A 129 30.24 -20.39 -40.80
C VAL A 129 28.92 -20.07 -40.07
N SER A 130 28.68 -18.80 -39.70
CA SER A 130 27.42 -18.39 -39.07
C SER A 130 26.24 -18.52 -40.02
N GLU A 131 26.43 -18.28 -41.32
CA GLU A 131 25.38 -18.40 -42.34
C GLU A 131 25.12 -19.87 -42.69
N GLU A 132 26.17 -20.68 -42.81
CA GLU A 132 26.09 -22.13 -43.11
C GLU A 132 25.43 -22.94 -41.97
N TYR A 133 25.79 -22.66 -40.71
CA TYR A 133 25.36 -23.45 -39.54
C TYR A 133 24.37 -22.73 -38.61
N GLN A 134 23.87 -21.54 -39.00
CA GLN A 134 22.92 -20.73 -38.20
C GLN A 134 23.42 -20.43 -36.78
N LEU A 135 24.70 -20.03 -36.65
CA LEU A 135 25.29 -19.69 -35.35
C LEU A 135 24.78 -18.35 -34.81
N ASN A 136 24.65 -18.26 -33.49
CA ASN A 136 24.32 -17.01 -32.81
C ASN A 136 25.58 -16.16 -32.61
N VAL A 137 25.94 -15.36 -33.62
CA VAL A 137 27.04 -14.39 -33.53
C VAL A 137 26.52 -12.99 -33.15
N PHE A 138 27.18 -12.34 -32.19
CA PHE A 138 26.80 -11.01 -31.70
C PHE A 138 27.52 -9.88 -32.44
N TRP A 139 27.19 -9.70 -33.73
CA TRP A 139 27.82 -8.67 -34.57
C TRP A 139 27.64 -7.24 -34.08
N ALA A 140 26.61 -6.95 -33.28
CA ALA A 140 26.39 -5.60 -32.74
C ALA A 140 27.51 -5.14 -31.79
N SER A 141 28.29 -6.05 -31.18
CA SER A 141 29.48 -5.68 -30.40
C SER A 141 30.50 -4.92 -31.23
N THR A 142 30.64 -5.24 -32.52
CA THR A 142 31.58 -4.54 -33.41
C THR A 142 31.28 -3.05 -33.54
N LYS A 143 29.99 -2.68 -33.53
CA LYS A 143 29.53 -1.29 -33.57
C LYS A 143 29.72 -0.60 -32.21
N MET A 144 29.45 -1.29 -31.12
CA MET A 144 29.61 -0.75 -29.74
C MET A 144 31.08 -0.55 -29.35
N THR A 145 31.99 -1.22 -30.05
CA THR A 145 33.44 -1.17 -29.84
C THR A 145 34.17 -0.38 -30.92
N THR A 146 33.47 0.51 -31.64
CA THR A 146 34.11 1.44 -32.57
C THR A 146 34.76 2.62 -31.83
N GLY A 147 36.10 2.66 -31.82
CA GLY A 147 36.89 3.79 -31.30
C GLY A 147 37.53 3.58 -29.92
N SER A 148 38.35 4.55 -29.50
CA SER A 148 39.15 4.50 -28.26
C SER A 148 38.32 4.54 -26.98
N ALA A 149 37.12 5.11 -27.04
CA ALA A 149 36.27 5.31 -25.86
C ALA A 149 35.86 3.98 -25.20
N ALA A 150 35.81 2.89 -25.98
CA ALA A 150 35.29 1.60 -25.55
C ALA A 150 36.29 0.71 -24.80
N PHE A 151 37.60 0.93 -25.00
CA PHE A 151 38.66 0.05 -24.50
C PHE A 151 39.41 0.65 -23.31
N GLN A 152 40.01 -0.21 -22.49
CA GLN A 152 41.00 0.17 -21.48
C GLN A 152 42.33 0.54 -22.16
N ALA A 153 43.28 1.06 -21.39
CA ALA A 153 44.56 1.55 -21.90
C ALA A 153 45.39 0.49 -22.65
N ASP A 154 45.07 -0.80 -22.51
CA ASP A 154 45.73 -1.92 -23.20
C ASP A 154 45.20 -2.22 -24.61
N GLY A 155 44.12 -1.56 -25.03
CA GLY A 155 43.48 -1.75 -26.33
C GLY A 155 42.84 -3.13 -26.54
N LEU A 156 42.74 -3.97 -25.51
CA LEU A 156 42.22 -5.34 -25.58
C LEU A 156 40.96 -5.52 -24.72
N HIS A 157 40.97 -4.98 -23.50
CA HIS A 157 39.85 -5.14 -22.57
C HIS A 157 38.84 -4.01 -22.74
N LEU A 158 37.55 -4.36 -22.69
CA LEU A 158 36.48 -3.36 -22.69
C LEU A 158 36.41 -2.65 -21.34
N LYS A 159 36.03 -1.37 -21.37
CA LYS A 159 35.67 -0.67 -20.13
C LYS A 159 34.41 -1.30 -19.52
N PRO A 160 34.28 -1.33 -18.18
CA PRO A 160 33.16 -1.98 -17.50
C PRO A 160 31.77 -1.51 -17.97
N PHE A 161 31.62 -0.23 -18.33
CA PHE A 161 30.35 0.31 -18.81
C PHE A 161 29.94 -0.24 -20.19
N VAL A 162 30.90 -0.48 -21.08
CA VAL A 162 30.65 -1.05 -22.41
C VAL A 162 30.33 -2.52 -22.27
N ALA A 163 31.15 -3.28 -21.54
CA ALA A 163 30.90 -4.69 -21.28
C ALA A 163 29.52 -4.93 -20.63
N LYS A 164 29.10 -4.04 -19.71
CA LYS A 164 27.75 -4.06 -19.13
C LYS A 164 26.67 -3.83 -20.18
N LYS A 165 26.86 -2.86 -21.10
CA LYS A 165 25.92 -2.61 -22.20
C LYS A 165 25.85 -3.76 -23.20
N GLU A 166 26.97 -4.40 -23.51
CA GLU A 166 26.97 -5.60 -24.37
C GLU A 166 26.20 -6.75 -23.73
N LEU A 167 26.40 -6.97 -22.43
CA LEU A 167 25.67 -7.99 -21.67
C LEU A 167 24.17 -7.69 -21.61
N GLU A 168 23.77 -6.43 -21.41
CA GLU A 168 22.37 -5.98 -21.46
C GLU A 168 21.74 -6.28 -22.83
N VAL A 169 22.44 -5.99 -23.94
CA VAL A 169 21.94 -6.28 -25.29
C VAL A 169 21.89 -7.79 -25.56
N LEU A 170 22.84 -8.56 -25.04
CA LEU A 170 22.85 -10.03 -25.18
C LEU A 170 21.73 -10.71 -24.40
N SER A 171 21.47 -10.27 -23.16
CA SER A 171 20.32 -10.74 -22.38
C SER A 171 18.98 -10.43 -23.05
N THR A 172 18.98 -9.38 -23.87
CA THR A 172 17.82 -8.85 -24.58
C THR A 172 17.50 -9.65 -25.87
N ARG A 173 18.46 -10.35 -26.47
CA ARG A 173 18.26 -11.03 -27.77
C ARG A 173 17.46 -12.33 -27.71
N LEU A 174 17.33 -12.98 -26.55
CA LEU A 174 16.81 -14.35 -26.42
C LEU A 174 15.75 -14.52 -25.31
N CYS A 175 15.08 -13.45 -24.90
CA CYS A 175 14.17 -13.49 -23.76
C CYS A 175 12.73 -13.87 -24.17
N PRO A 176 12.15 -14.99 -23.68
CA PRO A 176 10.71 -15.24 -23.74
C PRO A 176 9.94 -14.51 -22.62
N ARG A 177 10.62 -13.86 -21.65
CA ARG A 177 9.98 -13.05 -20.58
C ARG A 177 10.97 -12.12 -19.85
N MET A 178 10.76 -10.82 -20.05
CA MET A 178 11.41 -9.56 -19.58
C MET A 178 12.11 -9.51 -18.21
N GLN A 179 13.12 -8.63 -18.06
CA GLN A 179 12.95 -7.27 -17.50
C GLN A 179 14.19 -6.34 -17.75
N ASP A 180 13.90 -5.04 -17.94
CA ASP A 180 14.76 -3.87 -18.18
C ASP A 180 15.21 -3.56 -19.64
N HIS A 181 14.20 -3.12 -20.41
CA HIS A 181 14.26 -2.13 -21.50
C HIS A 181 15.15 -2.44 -22.72
N THR A 182 14.68 -3.32 -23.61
CA THR A 182 14.57 -3.17 -25.10
C THR A 182 14.68 -4.49 -25.89
N CYS A 183 13.83 -5.51 -25.65
CA CYS A 183 13.82 -6.71 -26.52
C CYS A 183 13.00 -6.50 -27.79
N CYS A 184 13.65 -6.43 -28.96
CA CYS A 184 13.03 -6.73 -30.25
C CYS A 184 13.00 -8.26 -30.45
N SER A 185 11.81 -8.86 -30.59
CA SER A 185 11.67 -10.16 -31.25
C SER A 185 10.86 -10.00 -32.54
N LYS A 186 11.15 -10.87 -33.50
CA LYS A 186 10.54 -10.95 -34.83
C LYS A 186 9.01 -10.88 -34.72
N SER A 187 8.39 -9.84 -35.27
CA SER A 187 6.93 -9.72 -35.35
C SER A 187 6.33 -10.91 -36.09
N ALA A 188 5.57 -11.74 -35.37
CA ALA A 188 4.54 -12.55 -35.97
C ALA A 188 3.31 -11.66 -36.25
N ASP A 189 2.84 -11.71 -37.48
CA ASP A 189 1.59 -11.19 -38.04
C ASP A 189 0.60 -10.61 -37.02
N THR A 190 0.66 -9.29 -36.84
CA THR A 190 -0.16 -8.55 -35.87
C THR A 190 -0.86 -7.40 -36.57
N ALA A 191 -2.04 -7.68 -37.11
CA ALA A 191 -3.03 -6.68 -37.51
C ALA A 191 -4.45 -7.02 -37.00
N GLN A 192 -4.75 -8.28 -36.70
CA GLN A 192 -6.09 -8.69 -36.25
C GLN A 192 -6.25 -8.70 -34.72
N GLY A 193 -5.22 -9.09 -33.96
CA GLY A 193 -5.27 -9.15 -32.49
C GLY A 193 -5.28 -7.77 -31.79
N GLN A 194 -4.55 -6.79 -32.35
CA GLN A 194 -4.54 -5.41 -31.87
C GLN A 194 -5.92 -4.75 -32.03
N VAL A 195 -6.54 -4.93 -33.19
CA VAL A 195 -7.90 -4.44 -33.48
C VAL A 195 -8.90 -5.14 -32.58
N LEU A 196 -8.80 -6.45 -32.36
CA LEU A 196 -9.72 -7.20 -31.49
C LEU A 196 -9.62 -6.78 -30.01
N ILE A 197 -8.44 -6.48 -29.50
CA ILE A 197 -8.23 -6.02 -28.10
C ILE A 197 -8.69 -4.57 -27.93
N LEU A 198 -8.45 -3.71 -28.94
CA LEU A 198 -9.00 -2.35 -28.98
C LEU A 198 -10.53 -2.40 -29.05
N PHE A 199 -11.10 -3.28 -29.89
CA PHE A 199 -12.53 -3.48 -30.04
C PHE A 199 -13.13 -4.12 -28.78
N ALA A 200 -12.43 -5.02 -28.09
CA ALA A 200 -12.87 -5.61 -26.82
C ALA A 200 -12.82 -4.62 -25.66
N ALA A 201 -11.82 -3.73 -25.62
CA ALA A 201 -11.76 -2.62 -24.67
C ALA A 201 -12.88 -1.60 -24.94
N ILE A 202 -13.14 -1.27 -26.21
CA ILE A 202 -14.26 -0.41 -26.61
C ILE A 202 -15.61 -1.11 -26.35
N ALA A 203 -15.72 -2.42 -26.59
CA ALA A 203 -16.90 -3.25 -26.39
C ALA A 203 -17.22 -3.50 -24.91
N THR A 204 -16.22 -3.56 -24.04
CA THR A 204 -16.42 -3.65 -22.58
C THR A 204 -16.75 -2.30 -21.96
N VAL A 205 -16.21 -1.19 -22.48
CA VAL A 205 -16.62 0.16 -22.09
C VAL A 205 -18.04 0.48 -22.58
N THR A 206 -18.42 0.05 -23.79
CA THR A 206 -19.82 0.12 -24.25
C THR A 206 -20.72 -0.91 -23.56
N GLY A 207 -20.20 -2.09 -23.22
CA GLY A 207 -20.89 -3.11 -22.41
C GLY A 207 -21.16 -2.66 -20.97
N SER A 208 -20.34 -1.75 -20.44
CA SER A 208 -20.61 -1.05 -19.19
C SER A 208 -21.90 -0.22 -19.29
N CYS A 209 -22.33 0.20 -20.48
CA CYS A 209 -23.62 0.87 -20.65
C CYS A 209 -24.83 -0.05 -20.42
N LEU A 210 -24.64 -1.38 -20.35
CA LEU A 210 -25.70 -2.35 -20.04
C LEU A 210 -25.94 -2.54 -18.53
N HIS A 211 -24.99 -2.17 -17.65
CA HIS A 211 -25.18 -2.27 -16.20
C HIS A 211 -25.85 -1.01 -15.62
N ARG A 212 -26.95 -1.20 -14.88
CA ARG A 212 -27.76 -0.09 -14.32
C ARG A 212 -27.02 0.75 -13.27
N SER A 213 -26.12 0.18 -12.46
CA SER A 213 -25.46 0.96 -11.39
C SER A 213 -24.25 1.74 -11.91
N ALA A 214 -24.22 3.06 -11.68
CA ALA A 214 -23.10 3.87 -12.17
C ALA A 214 -21.77 3.54 -11.49
N ALA A 215 -21.79 2.95 -10.29
CA ALA A 215 -20.60 2.44 -9.61
C ALA A 215 -19.96 1.27 -10.37
N ALA A 216 -20.75 0.31 -10.85
CA ALA A 216 -20.24 -0.79 -11.66
C ALA A 216 -19.68 -0.29 -12.99
N ARG A 217 -20.34 0.69 -13.62
CA ARG A 217 -19.83 1.32 -14.85
C ARG A 217 -18.49 2.01 -14.63
N ALA A 218 -18.35 2.75 -13.54
CA ALA A 218 -17.10 3.43 -13.21
C ALA A 218 -15.96 2.44 -12.93
N LEU A 219 -16.22 1.35 -12.20
CA LEU A 219 -15.24 0.31 -11.94
C LEU A 219 -14.83 -0.43 -13.22
N ALA A 220 -15.76 -0.71 -14.12
CA ALA A 220 -15.48 -1.34 -15.41
C ALA A 220 -14.60 -0.46 -16.30
N VAL A 221 -14.89 0.85 -16.40
CA VAL A 221 -14.06 1.82 -17.14
C VAL A 221 -12.64 1.90 -16.56
N MET A 222 -12.52 1.92 -15.23
CA MET A 222 -11.22 1.92 -14.56
C MET A 222 -10.45 0.62 -14.88
N ALA A 223 -11.07 -0.55 -14.70
CA ALA A 223 -10.44 -1.83 -14.98
C ALA A 223 -10.00 -1.98 -16.45
N ALA A 224 -10.85 -1.59 -17.41
CA ALA A 224 -10.52 -1.62 -18.83
C ALA A 224 -9.32 -0.73 -19.17
N THR A 225 -9.25 0.47 -18.58
CA THR A 225 -8.10 1.38 -18.76
C THR A 225 -6.81 0.75 -18.21
N LEU A 226 -6.87 0.13 -17.04
CA LEU A 226 -5.71 -0.52 -16.43
C LEU A 226 -5.22 -1.72 -17.26
N ILE A 227 -6.15 -2.52 -17.79
CA ILE A 227 -5.82 -3.62 -18.71
C ILE A 227 -5.19 -3.08 -19.99
N TYR A 228 -5.72 -1.99 -20.56
CA TYR A 228 -5.13 -1.33 -21.72
C TYR A 228 -3.70 -0.90 -21.45
N CYS A 229 -3.44 -0.16 -20.36
CA CYS A 229 -2.09 0.29 -20.00
C CYS A 229 -1.13 -0.88 -19.78
N PHE A 230 -1.60 -1.94 -19.09
CA PHE A 230 -0.81 -3.15 -18.88
C PHE A 230 -0.45 -3.83 -20.21
N CYS A 231 -1.42 -3.96 -21.13
CA CYS A 231 -1.17 -4.53 -22.46
C CYS A 231 -0.20 -3.64 -23.25
N ALA A 232 -0.41 -2.33 -23.26
CA ALA A 232 0.42 -1.38 -24.01
C ALA A 232 1.91 -1.47 -23.64
N ASP A 233 2.22 -1.64 -22.36
CA ASP A 233 3.60 -1.60 -21.88
C ASP A 233 4.25 -2.96 -21.61
N ARG A 234 3.47 -3.99 -21.26
CA ARG A 234 4.02 -5.31 -20.92
C ARG A 234 3.93 -6.30 -22.07
N THR A 235 3.21 -5.97 -23.14
CA THR A 235 3.13 -6.81 -24.35
C THR A 235 3.77 -6.11 -25.55
N MET A 236 4.11 -6.88 -26.58
CA MET A 236 4.59 -6.36 -27.87
C MET A 236 3.42 -5.96 -28.79
N LEU A 237 2.24 -5.71 -28.21
CA LEU A 237 1.04 -5.38 -28.97
C LEU A 237 1.13 -4.01 -29.63
N PHE A 238 2.02 -3.12 -29.20
CA PHE A 238 2.28 -1.85 -29.87
C PHE A 238 3.76 -1.72 -30.19
N GLU A 239 4.05 -1.12 -31.34
CA GLU A 239 5.42 -0.81 -31.75
C GLU A 239 5.94 0.41 -30.98
N ARG A 240 7.24 0.42 -30.65
CA ARG A 240 7.88 1.50 -29.92
C ARG A 240 8.89 2.20 -30.82
N VAL A 241 8.64 3.48 -31.10
CA VAL A 241 9.50 4.29 -31.97
C VAL A 241 10.23 5.34 -31.14
N ASN A 242 11.48 5.66 -31.51
CA ASN A 242 12.26 6.68 -30.82
C ASN A 242 11.67 8.09 -31.00
N LYS A 243 11.81 8.93 -29.96
CA LYS A 243 11.45 10.35 -30.04
C LYS A 243 12.44 11.12 -30.93
N LEU A 244 11.93 11.71 -32.00
CA LEU A 244 12.65 12.68 -32.82
C LEU A 244 12.32 14.11 -32.35
N VAL A 245 13.37 14.85 -31.98
CA VAL A 245 13.30 16.22 -31.48
C VAL A 245 13.14 17.18 -32.66
N ASP A 246 11.96 17.79 -32.79
CA ASP A 246 11.64 18.77 -33.83
C ASP A 246 11.01 20.04 -33.21
N PRO A 247 11.78 21.13 -33.07
CA PRO A 247 11.29 22.38 -32.50
C PRO A 247 10.23 23.08 -33.36
N GLN A 248 10.31 22.97 -34.69
CA GLN A 248 9.41 23.67 -35.61
C GLN A 248 8.01 23.09 -35.51
N LEU A 249 7.93 21.76 -35.52
CA LEU A 249 6.68 21.03 -35.38
C LEU A 249 6.04 21.23 -34.00
N PHE A 250 6.86 21.26 -32.94
CA PHE A 250 6.39 21.62 -31.59
C PHE A 250 5.74 23.00 -31.56
N ILE A 251 6.39 24.03 -32.12
CA ILE A 251 5.87 25.40 -32.18
C ILE A 251 4.58 25.46 -33.02
N PHE A 252 4.55 24.78 -34.17
CA PHE A 252 3.37 24.69 -35.03
C PHE A 252 2.15 24.15 -34.27
N PHE A 253 2.30 23.04 -33.53
CA PHE A 253 1.19 22.49 -32.73
C PHE A 253 0.78 23.39 -31.56
N CYS A 254 1.72 24.13 -30.97
CA CYS A 254 1.38 25.15 -29.97
C CYS A 254 0.52 26.28 -30.56
N PHE A 255 0.86 26.79 -31.76
CA PHE A 255 0.05 27.80 -32.45
C PHE A 255 -1.31 27.25 -32.93
N PHE A 256 -1.35 26.00 -33.37
CA PHE A 256 -2.59 25.32 -33.72
C PHE A 256 -3.53 25.23 -32.51
N ALA A 257 -3.02 24.82 -31.34
CA ALA A 257 -3.78 24.79 -30.10
C ALA A 257 -4.23 26.20 -29.67
N LEU A 258 -3.40 27.22 -29.87
CA LEU A 258 -3.76 28.62 -29.61
C LEU A 258 -4.93 29.08 -30.51
N GLY A 259 -4.89 28.74 -31.80
CA GLY A 259 -5.98 29.03 -32.74
C GLY A 259 -7.31 28.40 -32.30
N ALA A 260 -7.30 27.10 -31.96
CA ALA A 260 -8.48 26.40 -31.42
C ALA A 260 -8.99 27.04 -30.11
N GLY A 261 -8.08 27.52 -29.26
CA GLY A 261 -8.41 28.23 -28.04
C GLY A 261 -9.14 29.56 -28.27
N ILE A 262 -8.64 30.35 -29.22
CA ILE A 262 -9.22 31.66 -29.60
C ILE A 262 -10.60 31.48 -30.25
N MET A 263 -10.78 30.46 -31.09
CA MET A 263 -12.08 30.20 -31.74
C MET A 263 -13.19 29.77 -30.77
N THR A 264 -12.84 29.36 -29.54
CA THR A 264 -13.79 28.80 -28.56
C THR A 264 -13.98 29.69 -27.32
N THR A 265 -13.75 31.00 -27.46
CA THR A 265 -13.91 31.96 -26.35
C THR A 265 -15.38 32.14 -25.96
N SER A 266 -15.63 32.18 -24.65
CA SER A 266 -16.94 32.35 -24.00
C SER A 266 -16.80 33.36 -22.84
N ILE A 267 -17.93 33.84 -22.31
CA ILE A 267 -17.99 34.80 -21.19
C ILE A 267 -18.18 34.03 -19.86
N CYS A 268 -17.54 34.51 -18.78
CA CYS A 268 -17.68 34.00 -17.41
C CYS A 268 -18.89 34.66 -16.72
N SER A 269 -19.58 33.94 -15.83
CA SER A 269 -20.86 34.36 -15.25
C SER A 269 -20.76 35.43 -14.15
N ALA A 270 -19.57 35.71 -13.62
CA ALA A 270 -19.35 36.68 -12.54
C ALA A 270 -18.09 37.54 -12.81
N ASP A 271 -18.12 38.81 -12.39
CA ASP A 271 -16.97 39.74 -12.46
C ASP A 271 -16.01 39.53 -11.28
N GLU A 272 -15.61 38.27 -11.05
CA GLU A 272 -14.65 37.89 -10.02
C GLU A 272 -13.21 37.88 -10.58
N SER A 273 -12.24 38.27 -9.74
CA SER A 273 -10.82 38.13 -10.07
C SER A 273 -10.45 36.64 -10.16
N LEU A 274 -10.06 36.19 -11.36
CA LEU A 274 -9.67 34.81 -11.68
C LEU A 274 -10.79 33.76 -11.43
N CYS A 275 -11.84 33.79 -12.28
CA CYS A 275 -12.96 32.85 -12.12
C CYS A 275 -12.55 31.38 -12.33
N ARG A 276 -13.37 30.43 -11.83
CA ARG A 276 -13.06 28.99 -11.87
C ARG A 276 -12.73 28.52 -13.29
N GLU A 277 -13.52 28.95 -14.26
CA GLU A 277 -13.39 28.60 -15.68
C GLU A 277 -12.07 29.12 -16.27
N GLN A 278 -11.57 30.26 -15.80
CA GLN A 278 -10.27 30.81 -16.19
C GLN A 278 -9.09 30.04 -15.58
N THR A 279 -9.22 29.60 -14.33
CA THR A 279 -8.18 28.72 -13.75
C THR A 279 -8.10 27.39 -14.49
N GLN A 280 -9.22 26.89 -15.01
CA GLN A 280 -9.26 25.68 -15.85
C GLN A 280 -8.71 25.93 -17.25
N GLU A 281 -9.01 27.07 -17.87
CA GLU A 281 -8.37 27.49 -19.12
C GLU A 281 -6.86 27.53 -18.94
N TRP A 282 -6.37 28.17 -17.87
CA TRP A 282 -4.94 28.26 -17.59
C TRP A 282 -4.31 26.87 -17.46
N LYS A 283 -4.95 25.99 -16.71
CA LYS A 283 -4.52 24.59 -16.58
C LYS A 283 -4.50 23.85 -17.91
N GLY A 284 -5.47 24.11 -18.78
CA GLY A 284 -5.58 23.41 -20.05
C GLY A 284 -4.51 23.75 -21.05
N TRP A 285 -4.26 25.05 -21.29
CA TRP A 285 -3.25 25.44 -22.27
C TRP A 285 -1.84 25.03 -21.83
N MET A 286 -1.53 25.16 -20.52
CA MET A 286 -0.22 24.73 -20.01
C MET A 286 -0.07 23.21 -20.06
N GLN A 287 -1.16 22.45 -19.84
CA GLN A 287 -1.16 21.00 -19.96
C GLN A 287 -0.88 20.56 -21.40
N ILE A 288 -1.48 21.21 -22.41
CA ILE A 288 -1.19 20.92 -23.82
C ILE A 288 0.28 21.16 -24.15
N VAL A 289 0.88 22.25 -23.66
CA VAL A 289 2.31 22.53 -23.86
C VAL A 289 3.19 21.45 -23.21
N ILE A 290 2.86 21.02 -21.99
CA ILE A 290 3.59 19.94 -21.27
C ILE A 290 3.48 18.60 -22.02
N LEU A 291 2.30 18.30 -22.54
CA LEU A 291 2.01 17.09 -23.32
C LEU A 291 2.85 17.05 -24.61
N LEU A 292 2.82 18.13 -25.41
CA LEU A 292 3.62 18.26 -26.62
C LEU A 292 5.12 18.22 -26.32
N TYR A 293 5.55 18.82 -25.20
CA TYR A 293 6.95 18.78 -24.76
C TYR A 293 7.44 17.34 -24.52
N HIS A 294 6.64 16.48 -23.89
CA HIS A 294 7.02 15.08 -23.69
C HIS A 294 6.93 14.24 -24.97
N TYR A 295 5.93 14.50 -25.81
CA TYR A 295 5.74 13.80 -27.09
C TYR A 295 6.93 14.02 -28.04
N PHE A 296 7.33 15.28 -28.26
CA PHE A 296 8.45 15.63 -29.14
C PHE A 296 9.85 15.47 -28.49
N GLY A 297 9.94 15.08 -27.22
CA GLY A 297 11.23 14.91 -26.55
C GLY A 297 12.00 16.23 -26.36
N MET A 298 11.29 17.35 -26.21
CA MET A 298 11.86 18.70 -26.11
C MET A 298 12.70 18.94 -24.85
N SER A 299 12.80 17.96 -23.95
CA SER A 299 13.65 17.99 -22.75
C SER A 299 15.14 18.13 -23.02
N ARG A 300 15.59 17.77 -24.24
CA ARG A 300 16.97 17.96 -24.70
C ARG A 300 17.29 19.42 -25.01
N ILE A 301 16.26 20.26 -25.17
CA ILE A 301 16.39 21.67 -25.53
C ILE A 301 16.22 22.54 -24.28
N VAL A 302 17.24 23.34 -23.99
CA VAL A 302 17.34 24.06 -22.71
C VAL A 302 16.24 25.12 -22.54
N TRP A 303 15.94 25.92 -23.57
CA TRP A 303 14.89 26.95 -23.48
C TRP A 303 13.50 26.35 -23.26
N ALA A 304 13.21 25.21 -23.90
CA ALA A 304 11.94 24.51 -23.75
C ALA A 304 11.80 23.92 -22.34
N TYR A 305 12.87 23.33 -21.81
CA TYR A 305 12.95 22.88 -20.42
C TYR A 305 12.66 24.03 -19.43
N ARG A 306 13.35 25.17 -19.56
CA ARG A 306 13.16 26.34 -18.66
C ARG A 306 11.70 26.84 -18.69
N THR A 307 11.10 26.91 -19.88
CA THR A 307 9.71 27.33 -20.05
C THR A 307 8.73 26.38 -19.37
N VAL A 308 8.85 25.08 -19.60
CA VAL A 308 7.98 24.07 -18.99
C VAL A 308 8.12 24.05 -17.47
N ARG A 309 9.31 24.32 -16.91
CA ARG A 309 9.50 24.45 -15.46
C ARG A 309 8.68 25.59 -14.86
N VAL A 310 8.55 26.73 -15.54
CA VAL A 310 7.66 27.83 -15.10
C VAL A 310 6.20 27.39 -15.12
N LEU A 311 5.78 26.64 -16.15
CA LEU A 311 4.41 26.13 -16.24
C LEU A 311 4.07 25.13 -15.11
N VAL A 312 5.03 24.27 -14.73
CA VAL A 312 4.87 23.37 -13.59
C VAL A 312 4.75 24.17 -12.27
N ALA A 313 5.58 25.21 -12.08
CA ALA A 313 5.45 26.11 -10.93
C ALA A 313 4.09 26.83 -10.92
N ALA A 314 3.58 27.26 -12.08
CA ALA A 314 2.26 27.86 -12.24
C ALA A 314 1.13 26.90 -11.83
N TYR A 315 1.26 25.60 -12.11
CA TYR A 315 0.30 24.60 -11.63
C TYR A 315 0.27 24.55 -10.10
N PHE A 316 1.42 24.53 -9.43
CA PHE A 316 1.48 24.51 -7.96
C PHE A 316 0.98 25.81 -7.35
N PHE A 317 1.25 26.96 -7.99
CA PHE A 317 0.63 28.23 -7.64
C PHE A 317 -0.91 28.15 -7.69
N LEU A 318 -1.47 27.61 -8.78
CA LEU A 318 -2.92 27.39 -8.92
C LEU A 318 -3.47 26.38 -7.90
N THR A 319 -2.66 25.43 -7.44
CA THR A 319 -3.03 24.49 -6.38
C THR A 319 -3.07 25.18 -5.01
N GLY A 320 -2.13 26.07 -4.70
CA GLY A 320 -2.16 26.87 -3.47
C GLY A 320 -3.28 27.90 -3.45
N TYR A 321 -3.39 28.73 -4.51
CA TYR A 321 -4.47 29.70 -4.71
C TYR A 321 -5.84 29.01 -4.66
N GLY A 322 -5.90 27.91 -5.40
CA GLY A 322 -6.67 26.68 -5.20
C GLY A 322 -7.56 26.55 -3.98
N HIS A 323 -7.01 25.68 -3.17
CA HIS A 323 -7.59 25.21 -1.95
C HIS A 323 -7.70 26.35 -0.93
N ALA A 324 -6.81 27.35 -0.95
CA ALA A 324 -6.92 28.51 -0.07
C ALA A 324 -8.20 29.31 -0.31
N THR A 325 -8.52 29.64 -1.56
CA THR A 325 -9.75 30.38 -1.89
C THR A 325 -11.00 29.57 -1.51
N TYR A 326 -10.98 28.25 -1.71
CA TYR A 326 -12.05 27.36 -1.24
C TYR A 326 -12.21 27.46 0.28
N PHE A 327 -11.16 27.19 1.06
CA PHE A 327 -11.23 27.16 2.52
C PHE A 327 -11.64 28.51 3.13
N ILE A 328 -11.18 29.63 2.55
CA ILE A 328 -11.56 30.98 2.99
C ILE A 328 -13.04 31.25 2.73
N ARG A 329 -13.56 30.89 1.55
CA ARG A 329 -14.96 31.17 1.16
C ARG A 329 -15.97 30.21 1.79
N THR A 330 -15.69 28.90 1.80
CA THR A 330 -16.66 27.89 2.26
C THR A 330 -16.58 27.61 3.76
N ARG A 331 -15.47 27.99 4.42
CA ARG A 331 -15.17 27.67 5.83
C ARG A 331 -15.25 26.17 6.16
N ASP A 332 -15.20 25.30 5.15
CA ASP A 332 -15.25 23.84 5.30
C ASP A 332 -13.84 23.24 5.42
N PHE A 333 -13.39 23.09 6.67
CA PHE A 333 -12.11 22.44 7.02
C PHE A 333 -12.29 20.95 7.36
N SER A 334 -13.39 20.31 6.96
CA SER A 334 -13.68 18.93 7.31
C SER A 334 -12.65 17.96 6.73
N MET A 335 -12.28 16.95 7.53
CA MET A 335 -11.41 15.86 7.05
C MET A 335 -12.06 15.07 5.90
N ARG A 336 -13.40 15.08 5.82
CA ARG A 336 -14.15 14.48 4.70
C ARG A 336 -13.79 15.14 3.37
N ARG A 337 -13.66 16.47 3.34
CA ARG A 337 -13.26 17.21 2.13
C ARG A 337 -11.83 16.89 1.73
N VAL A 338 -10.90 16.96 2.68
CA VAL A 338 -9.48 16.68 2.43
C VAL A 338 -9.30 15.25 1.93
N ALA A 339 -9.93 14.27 2.57
CA ALA A 339 -9.91 12.87 2.15
C ALA A 339 -10.47 12.68 0.73
N ALA A 340 -11.59 13.33 0.38
CA ALA A 340 -12.17 13.23 -0.96
C ALA A 340 -11.26 13.80 -2.05
N VAL A 341 -10.58 14.93 -1.78
CA VAL A 341 -9.61 15.52 -2.71
C VAL A 341 -8.41 14.61 -2.88
N LEU A 342 -7.81 14.13 -1.78
CA LEU A 342 -6.65 13.24 -1.81
C LEU A 342 -6.95 11.90 -2.48
N LEU A 343 -8.12 11.32 -2.21
CA LEU A 343 -8.53 10.07 -2.83
C LEU A 343 -8.66 10.25 -4.34
N ARG A 344 -9.27 11.35 -4.80
CA ARG A 344 -9.43 11.61 -6.22
C ARG A 344 -8.10 11.88 -6.93
N THR A 345 -7.21 12.69 -6.36
CA THR A 345 -5.93 13.02 -7.00
C THR A 345 -4.98 11.83 -7.08
N ASN A 346 -5.13 10.85 -6.17
CA ASN A 346 -4.21 9.72 -6.08
C ASN A 346 -4.78 8.38 -6.53
N LEU A 347 -6.10 8.23 -6.75
CA LEU A 347 -6.69 6.93 -7.05
C LEU A 347 -6.00 6.24 -8.24
N LEU A 348 -5.92 6.93 -9.38
CA LEU A 348 -5.27 6.40 -10.58
C LEU A 348 -3.76 6.19 -10.36
N SER A 349 -3.10 7.18 -9.78
CA SER A 349 -1.64 7.22 -9.56
C SER A 349 -1.15 6.26 -8.49
N CYS A 350 -2.03 5.71 -7.65
CA CYS A 350 -1.71 4.66 -6.67
C CYS A 350 -1.96 3.26 -7.25
N ILE A 351 -2.99 3.10 -8.09
CA ILE A 351 -3.32 1.79 -8.69
C ILE A 351 -2.37 1.45 -9.84
N LEU A 352 -1.99 2.43 -10.66
CA LEU A 352 -1.05 2.23 -11.78
C LEU A 352 0.29 1.63 -11.33
N PRO A 353 1.01 2.21 -10.33
CA PRO A 353 2.27 1.64 -9.86
C PRO A 353 2.18 0.19 -9.40
N PHE A 354 1.08 -0.17 -8.75
CA PHE A 354 0.85 -1.53 -8.25
C PHE A 354 0.68 -2.53 -9.40
N ILE A 355 -0.09 -2.17 -10.43
CA ILE A 355 -0.34 -3.05 -11.59
C ILE A 355 0.87 -3.07 -12.54
N MET A 356 1.52 -1.92 -12.69
CA MET A 356 2.63 -1.73 -13.61
C MET A 356 3.98 -2.10 -13.01
N ASP A 357 4.07 -2.46 -11.72
CA ASP A 357 5.33 -2.71 -11.01
C ASP A 357 6.32 -1.55 -11.21
N THR A 358 5.87 -0.33 -10.91
CA THR A 358 6.68 0.89 -11.01
C THR A 358 6.68 1.65 -9.70
N TYR A 359 7.63 2.57 -9.53
CA TYR A 359 7.69 3.44 -8.37
C TYR A 359 6.54 4.46 -8.39
N TYR A 360 5.89 4.71 -7.26
CA TYR A 360 4.87 5.75 -7.13
C TYR A 360 5.38 7.15 -7.55
N GLN A 361 6.69 7.40 -7.36
CA GLN A 361 7.36 8.63 -7.79
C GLN A 361 7.41 8.81 -9.31
N PHE A 362 7.20 7.76 -10.10
CA PHE A 362 7.09 7.88 -11.55
C PHE A 362 5.97 8.87 -11.93
N TYR A 363 4.87 8.87 -11.16
CA TYR A 363 3.79 9.87 -11.23
C TYR A 363 3.94 10.92 -10.12
N TYR A 364 5.11 11.56 -10.04
CA TYR A 364 5.46 12.51 -8.97
C TYR A 364 4.46 13.68 -8.82
N PHE A 365 3.74 14.05 -9.87
CA PHE A 365 2.89 15.23 -9.90
C PHE A 365 1.67 15.12 -8.95
N PRO A 366 0.85 14.05 -9.01
CA PRO A 366 -0.15 13.70 -7.98
C PRO A 366 0.38 13.75 -6.54
N LEU A 367 1.54 13.16 -6.29
CA LEU A 367 2.16 13.16 -4.96
C LEU A 367 2.45 14.58 -4.45
N LEU A 368 3.11 15.40 -5.28
CA LEU A 368 3.43 16.78 -4.93
C LEU A 368 2.17 17.62 -4.70
N THR A 369 1.15 17.49 -5.56
CA THR A 369 -0.12 18.21 -5.38
C THR A 369 -0.81 17.85 -4.07
N SER A 370 -0.75 16.58 -3.66
CA SER A 370 -1.31 16.10 -2.40
C SER A 370 -0.61 16.69 -1.18
N ILE A 371 0.72 16.79 -1.22
CA ILE A 371 1.51 17.46 -0.18
C ILE A 371 1.10 18.94 -0.08
N TRP A 372 0.97 19.63 -1.21
CA TRP A 372 0.56 21.04 -1.22
C TRP A 372 -0.87 21.26 -0.73
N VAL A 373 -1.81 20.34 -1.00
CA VAL A 373 -3.17 20.38 -0.43
C VAL A 373 -3.13 20.31 1.10
N LEU A 374 -2.34 19.38 1.65
CA LEU A 374 -2.19 19.20 3.09
C LEU A 374 -1.52 20.43 3.75
N ILE A 375 -0.46 20.96 3.13
CA ILE A 375 0.20 22.19 3.61
C ILE A 375 -0.79 23.36 3.59
N THR A 376 -1.58 23.50 2.52
CA THR A 376 -2.59 24.57 2.40
C THR A 376 -3.64 24.45 3.49
N TRP A 377 -4.18 23.25 3.72
CA TRP A 377 -5.14 22.97 4.79
C TRP A 377 -4.58 23.29 6.19
N ALA A 378 -3.31 22.99 6.44
CA ALA A 378 -2.66 23.31 7.72
C ALA A 378 -2.31 24.81 7.88
N THR A 379 -2.13 25.55 6.78
CA THR A 379 -1.63 26.94 6.79
C THR A 379 -2.76 27.97 6.85
N VAL A 380 -3.86 27.74 6.12
CA VAL A 380 -4.97 28.70 6.02
C VAL A 380 -5.75 28.75 7.35
N PRO A 381 -5.92 29.93 7.97
CA PRO A 381 -6.66 30.06 9.23
C PRO A 381 -8.18 30.00 9.05
N LEU A 382 -8.88 29.63 10.13
CA LEU A 382 -10.34 29.64 10.23
C LEU A 382 -10.94 31.06 10.14
N GLU A 383 -10.22 32.05 10.67
CA GLU A 383 -10.57 33.47 10.62
C GLU A 383 -9.46 34.27 9.94
N LEU A 384 -9.85 35.15 9.01
CA LEU A 384 -8.92 35.89 8.16
C LEU A 384 -8.67 37.29 8.73
N ASN A 385 -7.44 37.55 9.16
CA ASN A 385 -6.95 38.84 9.65
C ASN A 385 -5.66 39.24 8.89
N TRP A 386 -5.21 40.49 8.99
CA TRP A 386 -3.94 40.93 8.36
C TRP A 386 -2.73 40.09 8.84
N TYR A 387 -2.69 39.76 10.15
CA TYR A 387 -1.66 38.91 10.75
C TYR A 387 -1.70 37.45 10.25
N SER A 388 -2.78 37.01 9.58
CA SER A 388 -2.87 35.67 8.99
C SER A 388 -1.81 35.41 7.93
N SER A 389 -1.31 36.46 7.26
CA SER A 389 -0.19 36.37 6.32
C SER A 389 1.11 35.90 7.00
N LEU A 390 1.29 36.16 8.30
CA LEU A 390 2.45 35.67 9.05
C LEU A 390 2.45 34.14 9.18
N ARG A 391 1.27 33.50 9.25
CA ARG A 391 1.16 32.02 9.27
C ARG A 391 1.71 31.40 7.99
N VAL A 392 1.50 32.06 6.86
CA VAL A 392 2.06 31.63 5.56
C VAL A 392 3.59 31.71 5.59
N VAL A 393 4.15 32.78 6.14
CA VAL A 393 5.62 32.94 6.30
C VAL A 393 6.21 31.88 7.24
N TYR A 394 5.58 31.64 8.40
CA TYR A 394 6.01 30.59 9.32
C TYR A 394 5.93 29.20 8.70
N SER A 395 4.86 28.90 7.98
CA SER A 395 4.69 27.64 7.23
C SER A 395 5.76 27.48 6.16
N ALA A 396 6.06 28.53 5.39
CA ALA A 396 7.13 28.50 4.39
C ALA A 396 8.52 28.27 5.02
N GLY A 397 8.78 28.87 6.18
CA GLY A 397 9.98 28.61 6.97
C GLY A 397 10.07 27.16 7.45
N ALA A 398 8.99 26.63 8.02
CA ALA A 398 8.90 25.25 8.49
C ALA A 398 9.12 24.24 7.34
N THR A 399 8.48 24.45 6.19
CA THR A 399 8.65 23.61 4.99
C THR A 399 10.07 23.69 4.43
N THR A 400 10.72 24.86 4.48
CA THR A 400 12.13 25.02 4.07
C THR A 400 13.07 24.26 5.01
N ILE A 401 12.82 24.28 6.32
CA ILE A 401 13.59 23.51 7.31
C ILE A 401 13.36 22.01 7.11
N ALA A 402 12.11 21.59 6.91
CA ALA A 402 11.75 20.20 6.64
C ALA A 402 12.41 19.69 5.34
N TYR A 403 12.42 20.50 4.28
CA TYR A 403 13.14 20.23 3.04
C TYR A 403 14.65 20.08 3.26
N ALA A 404 15.28 20.98 4.03
CA ALA A 404 16.71 20.90 4.35
C ALA A 404 17.07 19.65 5.17
N ARG A 405 16.16 19.20 6.05
CA ARG A 405 16.33 18.01 6.91
C ARG A 405 15.75 16.72 6.30
N SER A 406 15.18 16.81 5.09
CA SER A 406 14.43 15.72 4.44
C SER A 406 15.27 14.47 4.22
N ASP A 407 16.59 14.57 4.01
CA ASP A 407 17.46 13.41 3.86
C ASP A 407 17.43 12.50 5.09
N ARG A 408 17.29 13.05 6.31
CA ARG A 408 17.18 12.25 7.54
C ARG A 408 15.78 11.64 7.68
N PHE A 409 14.75 12.39 7.33
CA PHE A 409 13.35 11.96 7.35
C PHE A 409 13.08 10.83 6.34
N PHE A 410 13.50 10.97 5.09
CA PHE A 410 13.33 9.93 4.08
C PHE A 410 14.28 8.75 4.27
N ARG A 411 15.48 8.93 4.86
CA ARG A 411 16.30 7.79 5.31
C ARG A 411 15.63 7.03 6.46
N LEU A 412 14.87 7.71 7.32
CA LEU A 412 14.06 7.08 8.36
C LEU A 412 12.87 6.34 7.72
N LEU A 413 12.18 6.94 6.75
CA LEU A 413 11.05 6.35 6.04
C LEU A 413 11.46 5.15 5.15
N SER A 414 12.62 5.24 4.49
CA SER A 414 13.24 4.13 3.74
C SER A 414 13.67 3.00 4.67
N ARG A 415 14.13 3.31 5.89
CA ARG A 415 14.33 2.29 6.94
C ARG A 415 13.01 1.67 7.41
N MET A 416 11.90 2.40 7.33
CA MET A 416 10.54 1.93 7.64
C MET A 416 9.87 1.17 6.47
N GLY A 417 10.56 0.94 5.35
CA GLY A 417 10.15 0.00 4.29
C GLY A 417 8.86 0.32 3.54
N MET A 418 8.27 1.51 3.70
CA MET A 418 7.07 1.91 2.96
C MET A 418 7.46 2.60 1.66
N MET A 419 7.59 1.82 0.59
CA MET A 419 8.01 2.22 -0.77
C MET A 419 9.48 2.66 -0.88
N GLU A 420 10.18 2.12 -1.88
CA GLU A 420 11.46 2.66 -2.36
C GLU A 420 11.19 4.05 -2.99
N ILE A 421 11.20 5.08 -2.15
CA ILE A 421 11.15 6.48 -2.57
C ILE A 421 12.59 6.93 -2.78
N ASP A 422 13.00 7.19 -4.03
CA ASP A 422 14.28 7.85 -4.33
C ASP A 422 14.26 9.26 -3.76
N VAL A 423 14.98 9.42 -2.65
CA VAL A 423 15.08 10.66 -1.90
C VAL A 423 15.69 11.77 -2.74
N ARG A 424 16.65 11.44 -3.61
CA ARG A 424 17.33 12.44 -4.44
C ARG A 424 16.37 13.00 -5.48
N GLU A 425 15.63 12.12 -6.15
CA GLU A 425 14.66 12.54 -7.15
C GLU A 425 13.50 13.32 -6.51
N PHE A 426 12.96 12.86 -5.38
CA PHE A 426 11.92 13.61 -4.67
C PHE A 426 12.39 15.01 -4.25
N LYS A 427 13.58 15.09 -3.63
CA LYS A 427 14.14 16.36 -3.16
C LYS A 427 14.41 17.32 -4.32
N PHE A 428 14.91 16.80 -5.44
CA PHE A 428 15.09 17.57 -6.66
C PHE A 428 13.73 18.12 -7.16
N ARG A 429 12.70 17.28 -7.29
CA ARG A 429 11.38 17.69 -7.82
C ARG A 429 10.64 18.65 -6.88
N PHE A 430 10.62 18.36 -5.57
CA PHE A 430 9.95 19.21 -4.57
C PHE A 430 10.69 20.54 -4.35
N GLY A 431 12.03 20.53 -4.38
CA GLY A 431 12.85 21.71 -4.12
C GLY A 431 12.79 22.78 -5.21
N LEU A 432 12.52 22.39 -6.47
CA LEU A 432 12.46 23.32 -7.59
C LEU A 432 11.29 24.31 -7.49
N ASP A 433 10.13 23.90 -6.98
CA ASP A 433 8.90 24.72 -6.97
C ASP A 433 8.43 25.10 -5.56
N LEU A 434 9.36 25.17 -4.60
CA LEU A 434 9.09 25.26 -3.16
C LEU A 434 8.22 26.46 -2.73
N TYR A 435 8.31 27.61 -3.40
CA TYR A 435 7.60 28.84 -2.99
C TYR A 435 6.38 29.17 -3.86
N ALA A 436 6.15 28.47 -4.96
CA ALA A 436 5.09 28.80 -5.91
C ALA A 436 3.69 28.66 -5.30
N ALA A 437 3.43 27.59 -4.55
CA ALA A 437 2.14 27.38 -3.87
C ALA A 437 1.87 28.43 -2.78
N TYR A 438 2.92 28.87 -2.06
CA TYR A 438 2.82 29.91 -1.04
C TYR A 438 2.44 31.27 -1.63
N ALA A 439 3.01 31.64 -2.78
CA ALA A 439 2.59 32.83 -3.51
C ALA A 439 1.10 32.77 -3.91
N GLY A 440 0.60 31.58 -4.29
CA GLY A 440 -0.82 31.36 -4.59
C GLY A 440 -1.72 31.57 -3.37
N MET A 441 -1.33 31.02 -2.20
CA MET A 441 -2.06 31.21 -0.94
C MET A 441 -2.10 32.69 -0.52
N LEU A 442 -0.97 33.40 -0.61
CA LEU A 442 -0.91 34.83 -0.30
C LEU A 442 -1.80 35.66 -1.21
N LEU A 443 -1.81 35.37 -2.52
CA LEU A 443 -2.71 36.06 -3.45
C LEU A 443 -4.18 35.79 -3.12
N ALA A 444 -4.55 34.55 -2.78
CA ALA A 444 -5.91 34.20 -2.36
C ALA A 444 -6.33 34.98 -1.10
N MET A 445 -5.46 35.09 -0.10
CA MET A 445 -5.70 35.87 1.11
C MET A 445 -5.80 37.37 0.81
N LEU A 446 -4.94 37.90 -0.06
CA LEU A 446 -4.94 39.30 -0.43
C LEU A 446 -6.23 39.70 -1.16
N ILE A 447 -6.69 38.87 -2.11
CA ILE A 447 -7.97 39.07 -2.81
C ILE A 447 -9.14 38.98 -1.82
N ALA A 448 -9.10 38.05 -0.86
CA ALA A 448 -10.15 37.94 0.14
C ALA A 448 -10.19 39.11 1.15
N LEU A 449 -9.04 39.71 1.49
CA LEU A 449 -8.94 40.89 2.35
C LEU A 449 -9.24 42.20 1.59
N ARG A 450 -8.94 42.25 0.29
CA ARG A 450 -9.12 43.41 -0.59
C ARG A 450 -9.79 42.95 -1.89
N PRO A 451 -11.12 42.74 -1.90
CA PRO A 451 -11.84 42.36 -3.11
C PRO A 451 -11.70 43.42 -4.22
N ASP A 452 -11.45 44.68 -3.86
CA ASP A 452 -11.28 45.79 -4.81
C ASP A 452 -9.90 45.86 -5.48
N LEU A 453 -8.97 44.96 -5.14
CA LEU A 453 -7.58 45.03 -5.61
C LEU A 453 -7.45 45.11 -7.14
N PHE A 454 -8.38 44.49 -7.87
CA PHE A 454 -8.39 44.46 -9.34
C PHE A 454 -9.60 45.18 -9.96
N THR A 455 -10.46 45.80 -9.16
CA THR A 455 -11.70 46.45 -9.66
C THR A 455 -11.50 47.93 -10.00
N ILE A 456 -10.50 48.60 -9.41
CA ILE A 456 -10.19 50.02 -9.66
C ILE A 456 -9.49 50.19 -11.03
N GLN A 457 -10.28 50.36 -12.09
CA GLN A 457 -9.79 50.54 -13.48
C GLN A 457 -9.69 52.02 -13.88
N ASN A 458 -8.52 52.62 -13.63
CA ASN A 458 -8.10 53.84 -14.31
C ASN A 458 -7.10 53.49 -15.41
N ARG A 459 -7.10 54.22 -16.54
CA ARG A 459 -6.11 54.00 -17.61
C ARG A 459 -4.67 54.07 -17.09
N ILE A 460 -4.43 54.93 -16.09
CA ILE A 460 -3.12 55.11 -15.45
C ILE A 460 -2.71 53.86 -14.65
N THR A 461 -3.61 53.28 -13.85
CA THR A 461 -3.30 52.07 -13.08
C THR A 461 -3.07 50.85 -13.99
N GLN A 462 -3.79 50.77 -15.11
CA GLN A 462 -3.56 49.75 -16.14
C GLN A 462 -2.17 49.88 -16.80
N VAL A 463 -1.75 51.09 -17.18
CA VAL A 463 -0.43 51.32 -17.79
C VAL A 463 0.70 51.04 -16.80
N ILE A 464 0.55 51.43 -15.54
CA ILE A 464 1.54 51.15 -14.48
C ILE A 464 1.65 49.64 -14.23
N SER A 465 0.53 48.92 -14.11
CA SER A 465 0.55 47.46 -13.95
C SER A 465 1.17 46.74 -15.15
N TRP A 466 0.91 47.19 -16.38
CA TRP A 466 1.51 46.62 -17.59
C TRP A 466 3.01 46.87 -17.69
N THR A 467 3.46 48.10 -17.43
CA THR A 467 4.88 48.47 -17.48
C THR A 467 5.68 47.73 -16.40
N ALA A 468 5.16 47.64 -15.17
CA ALA A 468 5.75 46.85 -14.10
C ALA A 468 5.83 45.35 -14.45
N THR A 469 4.78 44.82 -15.07
CA THR A 469 4.71 43.42 -15.50
C THR A 469 5.67 43.11 -16.64
N LEU A 470 5.75 43.99 -17.65
CA LEU A 470 6.67 43.86 -18.78
C LEU A 470 8.12 43.92 -18.32
N LEU A 471 8.45 44.86 -17.42
CA LEU A 471 9.79 44.98 -16.85
C LEU A 471 10.15 43.73 -16.03
N ALA A 472 9.26 43.27 -15.16
CA ALA A 472 9.48 42.07 -14.35
C ALA A 472 9.65 40.80 -15.21
N THR A 473 8.87 40.68 -16.29
CA THR A 473 8.97 39.55 -17.23
C THR A 473 10.23 39.64 -18.09
N ALA A 474 10.63 40.82 -18.54
CA ALA A 474 11.87 41.04 -19.29
C ALA A 474 13.12 40.74 -18.45
N VAL A 475 13.12 41.14 -17.17
CA VAL A 475 14.18 40.79 -16.20
C VAL A 475 14.25 39.28 -16.00
N TYR A 476 13.10 38.61 -15.86
CA TYR A 476 13.04 37.15 -15.76
C TYR A 476 13.58 36.46 -17.02
N LEU A 477 13.18 36.91 -18.21
CA LEU A 477 13.65 36.37 -19.49
C LEU A 477 15.15 36.53 -19.67
N SER A 478 15.71 37.71 -19.34
CA SER A 478 17.15 37.98 -19.41
C SER A 478 17.96 37.06 -18.47
N HIS A 479 17.47 36.86 -17.24
CA HIS A 479 18.06 35.90 -16.31
C HIS A 479 17.94 34.45 -16.82
N ALA A 480 16.76 34.10 -17.34
CA ALA A 480 16.44 32.76 -17.81
C ALA A 480 17.18 32.40 -19.11
N THR A 481 17.58 33.33 -19.97
CA THR A 481 18.35 33.03 -21.19
C THR A 481 19.83 32.79 -20.89
N ASN A 482 20.40 33.59 -19.98
CA ASN A 482 21.85 33.64 -19.72
C ASN A 482 22.36 32.61 -18.71
N ALA A 483 21.48 31.97 -17.92
CA ALA A 483 21.87 31.04 -16.86
C ALA A 483 22.00 29.59 -17.35
N ASP A 484 23.11 28.91 -17.09
CA ASP A 484 23.25 27.45 -17.27
C ASP A 484 22.16 26.62 -16.57
N LYS A 485 21.97 25.37 -16.98
CA LYS A 485 20.89 24.51 -16.44
C LYS A 485 20.97 24.36 -14.90
N GLU A 486 22.17 24.30 -14.33
CA GLU A 486 22.37 24.19 -12.89
C GLU A 486 22.06 25.49 -12.15
N THR A 487 22.52 26.64 -12.66
CA THR A 487 22.27 27.96 -12.07
C THR A 487 20.80 28.36 -12.19
N PHE A 488 20.15 28.00 -13.31
CA PHE A 488 18.71 28.12 -13.47
C PHE A 488 17.96 27.30 -12.42
N ASN A 489 18.30 26.01 -12.24
CA ASN A 489 17.63 25.16 -11.25
C ASN A 489 17.78 25.68 -9.81
N ALA A 490 18.94 26.25 -9.46
CA ALA A 490 19.17 26.84 -8.14
C ALA A 490 18.35 28.11 -7.89
N THR A 491 18.17 28.94 -8.93
CA THR A 491 17.48 30.25 -8.83
C THR A 491 15.97 30.18 -9.13
N HIS A 492 15.51 29.16 -9.87
CA HIS A 492 14.11 28.96 -10.28
C HIS A 492 13.14 28.93 -9.10
N ARG A 493 13.54 28.36 -7.96
CA ARG A 493 12.73 28.32 -6.73
C ARG A 493 12.26 29.69 -6.26
N TYR A 494 13.02 30.74 -6.52
CA TYR A 494 12.71 32.12 -6.12
C TYR A 494 12.14 32.95 -7.29
N THR A 495 12.70 32.75 -8.49
CA THR A 495 12.40 33.58 -9.65
C THR A 495 11.11 33.18 -10.38
N SER A 496 10.65 31.94 -10.23
CA SER A 496 9.44 31.42 -10.90
C SER A 496 8.15 32.17 -10.57
N ILE A 497 8.07 32.85 -9.42
CA ILE A 497 6.89 33.62 -9.00
C ILE A 497 6.68 34.86 -9.90
N ILE A 498 7.77 35.44 -10.41
CA ILE A 498 7.75 36.67 -11.19
C ILE A 498 6.89 36.54 -12.46
N PRO A 499 7.13 35.58 -13.38
CA PRO A 499 6.30 35.42 -14.57
C PRO A 499 4.87 34.95 -14.26
N ILE A 500 4.65 34.25 -13.15
CA ILE A 500 3.32 33.78 -12.74
C ILE A 500 2.44 34.96 -12.29
N LEU A 501 2.96 35.82 -11.39
CA LEU A 501 2.23 37.01 -10.95
C LEU A 501 2.04 37.99 -12.11
N SER A 502 3.05 38.15 -12.95
CA SER A 502 2.98 38.93 -14.19
C SER A 502 1.78 38.52 -15.06
N TYR A 503 1.61 37.22 -15.30
CA TYR A 503 0.45 36.69 -16.03
C TYR A 503 -0.88 37.04 -15.35
N VAL A 504 -0.97 36.91 -14.01
CA VAL A 504 -2.17 37.25 -13.24
C VAL A 504 -2.52 38.73 -13.36
N PHE A 505 -1.54 39.64 -13.22
CA PHE A 505 -1.76 41.08 -13.34
C PHE A 505 -2.23 41.47 -14.74
N VAL A 506 -1.58 40.95 -15.79
CA VAL A 506 -1.98 41.19 -17.18
C VAL A 506 -3.39 40.66 -17.47
N ARG A 507 -3.73 39.46 -16.98
CA ARG A 507 -5.07 38.87 -17.17
C ARG A 507 -6.17 39.70 -16.52
N ASN A 508 -5.87 40.37 -15.40
CA ASN A 508 -6.83 41.20 -14.65
C ASN A 508 -6.80 42.69 -15.03
N ALA A 509 -5.89 43.12 -15.92
CA ALA A 509 -5.76 44.53 -16.31
C ALA A 509 -6.98 45.04 -17.12
N PHE A 510 -7.52 44.21 -18.02
CA PHE A 510 -8.64 44.56 -18.89
C PHE A 510 -9.91 43.81 -18.51
N ALA A 511 -11.05 44.52 -18.44
CA ALA A 511 -12.35 43.92 -18.17
C ALA A 511 -12.73 42.85 -19.21
N ALA A 512 -12.30 43.03 -20.47
CA ALA A 512 -12.51 42.08 -21.55
C ALA A 512 -11.77 40.74 -21.35
N TRP A 513 -10.61 40.75 -20.68
CA TRP A 513 -9.80 39.54 -20.43
C TRP A 513 -10.16 38.88 -19.10
N ARG A 514 -10.61 39.68 -18.12
CA ARG A 514 -11.15 39.22 -16.84
C ARG A 514 -12.51 38.52 -16.97
N SER A 515 -13.31 38.87 -17.96
CA SER A 515 -14.64 38.27 -18.16
C SER A 515 -14.71 37.15 -19.21
N ARG A 516 -13.62 36.88 -19.95
CA ARG A 516 -13.61 35.84 -21.01
C ARG A 516 -12.77 34.62 -20.61
N TYR A 517 -13.16 33.46 -21.15
CA TYR A 517 -12.36 32.23 -21.08
C TYR A 517 -12.52 31.34 -22.32
N SER A 518 -11.56 30.45 -22.59
CA SER A 518 -11.65 29.48 -23.70
C SER A 518 -12.25 28.14 -23.26
N ARG A 519 -13.31 27.68 -23.93
CA ARG A 519 -13.95 26.38 -23.65
C ARG A 519 -13.05 25.20 -23.98
N PHE A 520 -12.29 25.29 -25.07
CA PHE A 520 -11.34 24.26 -25.50
C PHE A 520 -10.28 24.01 -24.43
N PHE A 521 -9.60 25.06 -23.99
CA PHE A 521 -8.60 24.93 -22.93
C PHE A 521 -9.22 24.55 -21.59
N ALA A 522 -10.38 25.10 -21.22
CA ALA A 522 -11.05 24.71 -19.97
C ALA A 522 -11.38 23.20 -19.94
N TRP A 523 -11.66 22.57 -21.08
CA TRP A 523 -11.88 21.12 -21.14
C TRP A 523 -10.61 20.32 -20.79
N PHE A 524 -9.45 20.72 -21.33
CA PHE A 524 -8.16 20.11 -21.00
C PHE A 524 -7.80 20.33 -19.52
N GLY A 525 -8.12 21.51 -18.97
CA GLY A 525 -7.90 21.80 -17.55
C GLY A 525 -8.65 20.85 -16.61
N ARG A 526 -9.91 20.50 -16.96
CA ARG A 526 -10.73 19.58 -16.15
C ARG A 526 -10.18 18.14 -16.08
N HIS A 527 -9.38 17.76 -17.08
CA HIS A 527 -8.79 16.43 -17.23
C HIS A 527 -7.25 16.48 -17.19
N SER A 528 -6.67 17.51 -16.55
CA SER A 528 -5.23 17.74 -16.57
C SER A 528 -4.44 16.62 -15.90
N LEU A 529 -5.00 15.99 -14.86
CA LEU A 529 -4.32 14.94 -14.11
C LEU A 529 -4.36 13.60 -14.86
N GLU A 530 -5.51 13.22 -15.43
CA GLU A 530 -5.62 12.01 -16.26
C GLU A 530 -4.74 12.11 -17.49
N THR A 531 -4.76 13.26 -18.19
CA THR A 531 -3.90 13.47 -19.35
C THR A 531 -2.42 13.44 -18.97
N PHE A 532 -2.05 13.94 -17.78
CA PHE A 532 -0.67 13.86 -17.32
C PHE A 532 -0.22 12.43 -16.97
N VAL A 533 -1.08 11.63 -16.34
CA VAL A 533 -0.71 10.28 -15.89
C VAL A 533 -0.75 9.29 -17.05
N LEU A 534 -1.81 9.31 -17.86
CA LEU A 534 -2.01 8.34 -18.94
C LEU A 534 -1.13 8.59 -20.17
N GLN A 535 -0.54 9.79 -20.34
CA GLN A 535 0.40 10.04 -21.45
C GLN A 535 1.56 9.04 -21.46
N TYR A 536 1.98 8.53 -20.29
CA TYR A 536 3.10 7.60 -20.14
C TYR A 536 2.80 6.17 -20.59
N HIS A 537 1.54 5.86 -20.88
CA HIS A 537 1.07 4.50 -21.23
C HIS A 537 0.32 4.43 -22.56
N ILE A 538 -0.23 5.57 -23.01
CA ILE A 538 -1.05 5.63 -24.24
C ILE A 538 -0.29 6.32 -25.37
N TRP A 539 0.38 7.44 -25.09
CA TRP A 539 1.18 8.18 -26.08
C TRP A 539 2.64 7.79 -26.08
N LEU A 540 3.20 7.61 -24.89
CA LEU A 540 4.57 7.24 -24.65
C LEU A 540 4.62 5.78 -24.21
N ALA A 541 5.74 5.11 -24.47
CA ALA A 541 6.03 3.87 -23.79
C ALA A 541 6.42 4.14 -22.32
N ALA A 542 6.21 3.16 -21.42
CA ALA A 542 6.57 3.27 -20.00
C ALA A 542 8.01 3.73 -19.72
N ASP A 543 8.96 3.54 -20.65
CA ASP A 543 10.34 4.03 -20.52
C ASP A 543 10.48 5.55 -20.70
N THR A 544 9.41 6.25 -21.08
CA THR A 544 9.37 7.69 -21.40
C THR A 544 10.29 8.13 -22.55
N HIS A 545 10.96 7.18 -23.21
CA HIS A 545 11.92 7.42 -24.28
C HIS A 545 11.33 7.10 -25.65
N GLY A 546 10.40 6.14 -25.73
CA GLY A 546 9.67 5.80 -26.95
C GLY A 546 8.27 6.41 -27.06
N ILE A 547 7.76 6.49 -28.28
CA ILE A 547 6.37 6.80 -28.66
C ILE A 547 5.69 5.49 -29.07
N LEU A 548 4.44 5.31 -28.64
CA LEU A 548 3.65 4.13 -28.95
C LEU A 548 2.98 4.24 -30.33
N HIS A 549 3.17 3.24 -31.19
CA HIS A 549 2.62 3.17 -32.54
C HIS A 549 1.72 1.94 -32.74
N LEU A 550 0.63 2.11 -33.49
CA LEU A 550 -0.36 1.09 -33.85
C LEU A 550 0.09 0.20 -35.03
N GLY A 551 1.17 0.56 -35.74
CA GLY A 551 1.74 -0.26 -36.81
C GLY A 551 0.95 -0.25 -38.12
N LEU A 552 0.19 0.81 -38.41
CA LEU A 552 -0.62 0.95 -39.64
C LEU A 552 0.23 1.37 -40.88
N ILE A 553 1.55 1.52 -40.70
CA ILE A 553 2.50 2.01 -41.69
C ILE A 553 3.49 0.88 -42.03
N ASP A 554 3.77 0.67 -43.32
CA ASP A 554 4.70 -0.38 -43.79
C ASP A 554 6.10 -0.24 -43.17
N ARG A 555 6.67 -1.39 -42.75
CA ARG A 555 7.95 -1.53 -42.03
C ARG A 555 9.22 -1.16 -42.82
N ASN A 556 9.09 -0.81 -44.11
CA ASN A 556 10.23 -0.57 -45.01
C ASN A 556 10.65 0.91 -45.11
N TYR A 557 10.04 1.83 -44.36
CA TYR A 557 10.37 3.25 -44.42
C TYR A 557 11.41 3.65 -43.37
N THR A 558 12.51 4.27 -43.81
CA THR A 558 13.53 4.90 -42.96
C THR A 558 12.92 5.99 -42.07
N GLU A 559 13.44 6.17 -40.83
CA GLU A 559 12.89 7.08 -39.79
C GLU A 559 12.62 8.53 -40.27
N GLU A 560 13.38 9.03 -41.25
CA GLU A 560 13.19 10.36 -41.84
C GLU A 560 12.02 10.43 -42.85
N SER A 561 11.71 9.33 -43.54
CA SER A 561 10.64 9.26 -44.55
C SER A 561 9.26 8.98 -43.94
N THR A 562 9.21 8.49 -42.69
CA THR A 562 7.97 8.03 -42.04
C THR A 562 7.05 9.18 -41.63
N ARG A 563 7.60 10.33 -41.20
CA ARG A 563 6.82 11.53 -40.80
C ARG A 563 6.22 12.32 -41.97
N GLY A 564 6.73 12.12 -43.19
CA GLY A 564 6.18 12.72 -44.42
C GLY A 564 4.95 11.96 -44.96
N SER A 565 4.67 10.76 -44.45
CA SER A 565 3.53 9.96 -44.89
C SER A 565 2.24 10.42 -44.22
N TRP A 566 1.18 10.63 -45.01
CA TRP A 566 -0.15 10.99 -44.49
C TRP A 566 -0.70 9.93 -43.52
N ARG A 567 -0.29 8.66 -43.67
CA ARG A 567 -0.70 7.54 -42.80
C ARG A 567 -0.22 7.71 -41.37
N PHE A 568 0.98 8.29 -41.18
CA PHE A 568 1.51 8.65 -39.86
C PHE A 568 0.61 9.64 -39.15
N TRP A 569 0.19 10.70 -39.84
CA TRP A 569 -0.67 11.72 -39.26
C TRP A 569 -2.08 11.21 -38.94
N VAL A 570 -2.63 10.32 -39.76
CA VAL A 570 -3.91 9.63 -39.45
C VAL A 570 -3.79 8.80 -38.19
N GLU A 571 -2.71 8.04 -38.04
CA GLU A 571 -2.46 7.23 -36.84
C GLU A 571 -2.33 8.11 -35.58
N VAL A 572 -1.56 9.20 -35.65
CA VAL A 572 -1.42 10.18 -34.56
C VAL A 572 -2.78 10.76 -34.15
N VAL A 573 -3.64 11.08 -35.12
CA VAL A 573 -5.01 11.58 -34.85
C VAL A 573 -5.86 10.52 -34.15
N LEU A 574 -5.82 9.27 -34.60
CA LEU A 574 -6.58 8.16 -33.99
C LEU A 574 -6.14 7.87 -32.55
N VAL A 575 -4.82 7.75 -32.32
CA VAL A 575 -4.27 7.52 -30.97
C VAL A 575 -4.61 8.69 -30.06
N THR A 576 -4.49 9.93 -30.55
CA THR A 576 -4.83 11.13 -29.79
C THR A 576 -6.33 11.18 -29.45
N ALA A 577 -7.22 10.85 -30.38
CA ALA A 577 -8.65 10.81 -30.11
C ALA A 577 -9.00 9.75 -29.04
N CYS A 578 -8.40 8.55 -29.14
CA CYS A 578 -8.55 7.48 -28.16
C CYS A 578 -8.01 7.90 -26.78
N PHE A 579 -6.82 8.50 -26.73
CA PHE A 579 -6.20 9.03 -25.52
C PHE A 579 -7.11 10.03 -24.80
N LEU A 580 -7.60 11.04 -25.52
CA LEU A 580 -8.47 12.07 -24.94
C LEU A 580 -9.80 11.51 -24.46
N TRP A 581 -10.36 10.53 -25.18
CA TRP A 581 -11.58 9.84 -24.78
C TRP A 581 -11.40 9.02 -23.50
N ILE A 582 -10.32 8.23 -23.40
CA ILE A 582 -9.99 7.45 -22.21
C ILE A 582 -9.77 8.38 -21.01
N CYS A 583 -9.00 9.46 -21.17
CA CYS A 583 -8.80 10.45 -20.10
C CYS A 583 -10.14 11.02 -19.59
N SER A 584 -11.08 11.31 -20.50
CA SER A 584 -12.40 11.80 -20.11
C SER A 584 -13.28 10.75 -19.43
N ALA A 585 -13.22 9.49 -19.89
CA ALA A 585 -13.94 8.38 -19.28
C ALA A 585 -13.42 8.09 -17.86
N VAL A 586 -12.10 8.02 -17.68
CA VAL A 586 -11.45 7.80 -16.39
C VAL A 586 -11.72 8.95 -15.42
N GLY A 587 -11.64 10.21 -15.87
CA GLY A 587 -11.93 11.36 -15.02
C GLY A 587 -13.37 11.37 -14.46
N ARG A 588 -14.34 10.85 -15.23
CA ARG A 588 -15.73 10.64 -14.77
C ARG A 588 -15.81 9.45 -13.80
N ALA A 589 -15.19 8.33 -14.14
CA ALA A 589 -15.18 7.12 -13.33
C ALA A 589 -14.57 7.34 -11.93
N THR A 590 -13.41 8.00 -11.86
CA THR A 590 -12.75 8.37 -10.60
C THR A 590 -13.68 9.17 -9.68
N GLY A 591 -14.47 10.08 -10.25
CA GLY A 591 -15.45 10.87 -9.48
C GLY A 591 -16.56 10.03 -8.85
N VAL A 592 -17.12 9.09 -9.61
CA VAL A 592 -18.16 8.18 -9.10
C VAL A 592 -17.60 7.26 -8.01
N ILE A 593 -16.41 6.69 -8.23
CA ILE A 593 -15.76 5.79 -7.25
C ILE A 593 -15.49 6.52 -5.93
N VAL A 594 -14.95 7.74 -5.99
CA VAL A 594 -14.71 8.57 -4.79
C VAL A 594 -16.03 8.85 -4.06
N LYS A 595 -17.12 9.18 -4.77
CA LYS A 595 -18.43 9.40 -4.14
C LYS A 595 -18.98 8.15 -3.43
N CYS A 596 -18.79 6.97 -4.03
CA CYS A 596 -19.18 5.71 -3.40
C CYS A 596 -18.37 5.45 -2.11
N ILE A 597 -17.05 5.65 -2.14
CA ILE A 597 -16.18 5.44 -0.97
C ILE A 597 -16.54 6.42 0.16
N MET A 598 -16.90 7.65 -0.18
CA MET A 598 -17.23 8.71 0.78
C MET A 598 -18.68 8.65 1.30
N GLY A 599 -19.52 7.71 0.83
CA GLY A 599 -20.89 7.49 1.31
C GLY A 599 -21.87 8.64 1.01
N GLY A 600 -21.92 9.13 -0.22
CA GLY A 600 -22.91 10.15 -0.65
C GLY A 600 -24.33 9.60 -0.83
N PRO A 601 -25.39 10.43 -0.71
CA PRO A 601 -26.79 10.00 -0.90
C PRO A 601 -27.06 9.51 -2.34
N GLN A 602 -27.88 8.46 -2.48
CA GLN A 602 -28.36 7.90 -3.75
C GLN A 602 -29.77 8.42 -4.04
N SER A 603 -30.06 8.84 -5.27
CA SER A 603 -31.42 9.13 -5.76
C SER A 603 -32.17 7.84 -6.15
N GLU A 604 -33.51 7.85 -6.02
CA GLU A 604 -34.39 6.67 -6.06
C GLU A 604 -34.37 5.87 -7.39
N ASP A 605 -33.97 6.47 -8.52
CA ASP A 605 -33.91 5.76 -9.81
C ASP A 605 -32.61 4.97 -10.05
N GLY A 606 -31.67 4.95 -9.11
CA GLY A 606 -30.34 4.36 -9.31
C GLY A 606 -29.49 5.04 -10.39
N SER A 607 -30.05 6.08 -11.03
CA SER A 607 -29.34 7.03 -11.86
C SER A 607 -28.79 8.14 -10.96
N TYR A 608 -27.49 8.41 -11.08
CA TYR A 608 -26.96 9.64 -10.52
C TYR A 608 -27.52 10.77 -11.39
N GLU A 609 -28.28 11.66 -10.77
CA GLU A 609 -28.90 12.81 -11.41
C GLU A 609 -27.90 13.52 -12.33
N LYS A 610 -28.38 13.94 -13.50
CA LYS A 610 -27.64 14.66 -14.54
C LYS A 610 -27.38 16.10 -14.07
N SER A 611 -26.67 16.25 -12.95
CA SER A 611 -26.08 17.50 -12.51
C SER A 611 -24.63 17.53 -12.98
N ASP A 612 -24.44 17.93 -14.24
CA ASP A 612 -23.13 18.38 -14.76
C ASP A 612 -22.50 19.50 -13.88
N GLU A 613 -23.26 20.02 -12.92
CA GLU A 613 -22.85 21.04 -11.95
C GLU A 613 -22.49 20.54 -10.55
N LEU A 614 -22.56 19.25 -10.18
CA LEU A 614 -22.16 18.80 -8.81
C LEU A 614 -21.08 17.71 -8.76
N ILE A 615 -20.62 17.20 -9.91
CA ILE A 615 -19.68 16.05 -9.98
C ILE A 615 -18.37 16.41 -10.69
N SER A 616 -18.35 17.49 -11.49
CA SER A 616 -17.10 18.15 -11.89
C SER A 616 -16.32 18.67 -10.66
N HIS A 617 -17.02 18.88 -9.54
CA HIS A 617 -16.60 19.40 -8.22
C HIS A 617 -15.48 18.67 -7.46
N GLN A 618 -14.97 17.54 -7.95
CA GLN A 618 -14.00 16.73 -7.18
C GLN A 618 -12.58 16.70 -7.77
N HIS A 619 -12.36 17.11 -9.04
CA HIS A 619 -11.02 17.62 -9.44
C HIS A 619 -10.81 19.08 -9.03
N SER A 620 -11.89 19.73 -8.58
CA SER A 620 -12.01 21.18 -8.57
C SER A 620 -12.50 21.69 -7.21
N ALA A 621 -11.59 21.80 -6.25
CA ALA A 621 -11.86 22.55 -5.03
C ALA A 621 -11.62 24.04 -5.22
N PHE A 622 -12.54 24.69 -5.91
CA PHE A 622 -12.92 26.09 -5.75
C PHE A 622 -14.46 26.13 -5.83
N ALA A 623 -15.07 26.91 -4.95
CA ALA A 623 -16.40 26.73 -4.33
C ALA A 623 -17.65 26.45 -5.24
N PRO A 624 -18.76 25.91 -4.65
CA PRO A 624 -20.08 25.76 -5.28
C PRO A 624 -21.06 26.94 -5.02
N ASN A 625 -22.15 27.00 -5.80
CA ASN A 625 -23.20 28.04 -5.88
C ASN A 625 -24.03 28.27 -4.59
N MET A 626 -24.55 29.50 -4.43
CA MET A 626 -25.52 29.95 -3.39
C MET A 626 -27.00 29.74 -3.80
N PRO A 627 -27.95 29.60 -2.85
CA PRO A 627 -29.39 29.84 -3.04
C PRO A 627 -29.74 31.35 -2.98
N SER A 628 -30.87 31.72 -3.59
CA SER A 628 -31.38 33.09 -3.77
C SER A 628 -31.79 33.80 -2.46
N SER A 629 -31.83 35.13 -2.55
CA SER A 629 -31.97 36.13 -1.48
C SER A 629 -33.33 36.23 -0.76
N SER A 630 -34.15 35.18 -0.71
CA SER A 630 -35.48 35.22 -0.05
C SER A 630 -35.52 34.65 1.37
N GLU A 631 -34.47 33.96 1.86
CA GLU A 631 -34.50 33.28 3.17
C GLU A 631 -33.74 34.00 4.30
N LYS A 632 -33.28 35.24 4.08
CA LYS A 632 -32.52 36.00 5.09
C LYS A 632 -33.36 36.90 6.01
N SER A 633 -34.68 36.92 5.91
CA SER A 633 -35.52 37.85 6.70
C SER A 633 -36.24 37.22 7.92
N ALA A 634 -35.96 35.97 8.29
CA ALA A 634 -36.78 35.27 9.31
C ALA A 634 -36.07 34.91 10.62
N ILE A 635 -34.82 35.32 10.85
CA ILE A 635 -34.06 34.84 12.05
C ILE A 635 -33.28 35.98 12.73
N ASN A 636 -33.85 37.17 12.83
CA ASN A 636 -33.28 38.22 13.69
C ASN A 636 -34.43 39.00 14.34
N GLU A 637 -35.06 38.38 15.32
CA GLU A 637 -35.78 39.07 16.39
C GLU A 637 -35.71 38.19 17.66
N ASP A 638 -35.61 38.85 18.80
CA ASP A 638 -35.61 38.33 20.18
C ASP A 638 -34.32 37.72 20.73
N TYR A 639 -33.45 38.60 21.25
CA TYR A 639 -32.76 38.34 22.53
C TYR A 639 -32.50 39.66 23.26
N ASN A 640 -33.25 39.89 24.34
CA ASN A 640 -32.86 40.81 25.41
C ASN A 640 -33.51 40.37 26.74
N VAL A 641 -32.84 40.66 27.87
CA VAL A 641 -33.30 40.56 29.29
C VAL A 641 -33.16 39.15 29.92
N ASP A 642 -32.67 38.89 31.14
CA ASP A 642 -32.04 39.68 32.22
C ASP A 642 -31.17 38.76 33.10
N HIS A 643 -30.28 39.36 33.89
CA HIS A 643 -29.60 38.73 35.02
C HIS A 643 -30.44 38.81 36.29
N GLY A 644 -30.57 37.70 37.05
CA GLY A 644 -30.76 37.81 38.50
C GLY A 644 -31.42 36.65 39.26
N ARG A 645 -30.71 36.26 40.33
CA ARG A 645 -31.20 35.84 41.66
C ARG A 645 -31.23 34.34 41.99
N SER A 646 -30.40 34.04 42.99
CA SER A 646 -30.29 32.80 43.75
C SER A 646 -31.31 32.80 44.89
N GLU A 647 -32.07 31.72 45.05
CA GLU A 647 -32.83 31.44 46.28
C GLU A 647 -32.85 29.94 46.59
N LYS A 648 -32.44 29.61 47.82
CA LYS A 648 -32.53 28.29 48.46
C LYS A 648 -33.84 28.22 49.22
N ILE A 649 -34.69 27.22 49.01
CA ILE A 649 -35.75 26.82 49.98
C ILE A 649 -35.89 25.29 50.03
N ALA A 650 -36.19 24.81 51.24
CA ALA A 650 -36.07 23.46 51.79
C ALA A 650 -37.18 22.46 51.39
N LEU A 651 -36.85 21.17 51.56
CA LEU A 651 -37.76 20.01 51.49
C LEU A 651 -38.45 19.75 52.85
N PRO A 652 -39.76 19.42 52.88
CA PRO A 652 -40.38 18.76 54.02
C PRO A 652 -40.53 17.23 53.82
N SER A 653 -40.43 16.55 54.95
CA SER A 653 -40.58 15.13 55.23
C SER A 653 -41.95 14.51 54.91
N SER A 654 -41.95 13.27 54.43
CA SER A 654 -43.12 12.40 54.21
C SER A 654 -43.61 11.70 55.50
N PRO A 655 -44.92 11.57 55.75
CA PRO A 655 -45.47 10.68 56.76
C PRO A 655 -45.74 9.26 56.22
N GLN A 656 -45.48 8.26 57.06
CA GLN A 656 -45.90 6.86 56.91
C GLN A 656 -47.41 6.70 57.13
N ALA A 657 -48.10 5.88 56.32
CA ALA A 657 -49.30 5.16 56.76
C ALA A 657 -49.71 3.98 55.84
N ALA A 658 -49.81 2.81 56.50
CA ALA A 658 -50.85 1.78 56.45
C ALA A 658 -51.11 0.91 55.19
N ILE A 659 -51.03 -0.41 55.43
CA ILE A 659 -51.40 -1.54 54.58
C ILE A 659 -52.85 -1.96 54.89
N PRO A 660 -53.66 -2.37 53.88
CA PRO A 660 -54.73 -3.36 54.06
C PRO A 660 -54.59 -4.59 53.11
N PRO A 661 -55.37 -5.66 53.33
CA PRO A 661 -54.88 -7.04 53.33
C PRO A 661 -55.05 -7.85 52.03
N GLN A 662 -54.39 -9.01 52.04
CA GLN A 662 -54.22 -10.01 50.99
C GLN A 662 -55.52 -10.58 50.40
N SER A 663 -55.52 -10.79 49.08
CA SER A 663 -56.38 -11.76 48.36
C SER A 663 -55.54 -12.64 47.42
N SER A 664 -55.48 -13.93 47.77
CA SER A 664 -55.25 -15.20 47.03
C SER A 664 -54.49 -15.29 45.69
N PRO A 665 -53.85 -16.45 45.41
CA PRO A 665 -52.64 -16.54 44.60
C PRO A 665 -52.93 -16.77 43.12
N HIS A 666 -52.62 -15.78 42.28
CA HIS A 666 -52.23 -16.06 40.90
C HIS A 666 -50.73 -16.35 40.88
N GLU A 667 -50.37 -17.55 40.44
CA GLU A 667 -49.01 -18.01 40.18
C GLU A 667 -48.24 -16.96 39.36
N ARG A 668 -47.37 -16.21 40.03
CA ARG A 668 -46.29 -15.48 39.38
C ARG A 668 -45.19 -16.48 39.02
N PRO A 669 -44.67 -16.47 37.78
CA PRO A 669 -43.43 -17.18 37.48
C PRO A 669 -42.36 -16.68 38.44
N ALA A 670 -41.60 -17.60 39.04
CA ALA A 670 -40.54 -17.33 40.00
C ALA A 670 -39.74 -16.06 39.63
N GLU A 671 -39.83 -15.03 40.46
CA GLU A 671 -38.92 -13.89 40.42
C GLU A 671 -37.50 -14.43 40.57
N LEU A 672 -36.74 -14.37 39.48
CA LEU A 672 -35.33 -14.69 39.43
C LEU A 672 -34.60 -13.76 40.39
N ASP A 673 -33.83 -14.34 41.31
CA ASP A 673 -32.88 -13.65 42.17
C ASP A 673 -31.81 -12.93 41.29
N GLU A 674 -32.10 -11.71 40.83
CA GLU A 674 -31.14 -10.79 40.22
C GLU A 674 -30.19 -10.21 41.30
N SER A 675 -29.58 -11.08 42.12
CA SER A 675 -28.59 -10.66 43.08
C SER A 675 -27.36 -10.10 42.33
N PRO A 676 -26.95 -8.84 42.56
CA PRO A 676 -25.84 -8.22 41.84
C PRO A 676 -24.55 -9.06 41.95
N PRO A 677 -23.60 -8.96 41.00
CA PRO A 677 -22.33 -9.68 41.08
C PRO A 677 -21.64 -9.45 42.43
N PRO A 678 -21.26 -10.52 43.15
CA PRO A 678 -20.71 -10.40 44.51
C PRO A 678 -19.33 -9.74 44.55
N ASP A 679 -18.67 -9.55 43.39
CA ASP A 679 -17.36 -8.91 43.28
C ASP A 679 -16.29 -9.53 44.21
N GLY A 680 -16.43 -10.83 44.52
CA GLY A 680 -15.59 -11.57 45.47
C GLY A 680 -16.00 -13.04 45.69
N GLY A 681 -15.48 -13.66 46.76
CA GLY A 681 -15.79 -15.03 47.16
C GLY A 681 -15.36 -16.10 46.17
N TYR A 682 -16.27 -17.02 45.82
CA TYR A 682 -16.03 -18.11 44.86
C TYR A 682 -15.67 -17.62 43.44
N GLY A 683 -15.94 -16.35 43.14
CA GLY A 683 -15.50 -15.71 41.90
C GLY A 683 -13.97 -15.74 41.71
N TRP A 684 -13.18 -15.69 42.80
CA TRP A 684 -11.72 -15.82 42.72
C TRP A 684 -11.26 -17.25 42.46
N VAL A 685 -12.00 -18.26 42.94
CA VAL A 685 -11.77 -19.66 42.60
C VAL A 685 -12.04 -19.89 41.11
N CYS A 686 -13.14 -19.33 40.60
CA CYS A 686 -13.43 -19.34 39.16
C CYS A 686 -12.37 -18.58 38.36
N CYS A 687 -11.87 -17.44 38.87
CA CYS A 687 -10.76 -16.72 38.26
C CYS A 687 -9.52 -17.61 38.12
N LEU A 688 -9.12 -18.31 39.20
CA LEU A 688 -7.97 -19.21 39.18
C LEU A 688 -8.16 -20.39 38.22
N ALA A 689 -9.36 -20.98 38.20
CA ALA A 689 -9.69 -22.07 37.27
C ALA A 689 -9.60 -21.61 35.81
N VAL A 690 -10.12 -20.43 35.47
CA VAL A 690 -10.01 -19.87 34.11
C VAL A 690 -8.58 -19.42 33.80
N THR A 691 -7.79 -18.98 34.78
CA THR A 691 -6.34 -18.77 34.61
C THR A 691 -5.65 -20.06 34.20
N GLY A 692 -5.97 -21.19 34.85
CA GLY A 692 -5.44 -22.51 34.51
C GLY A 692 -5.86 -22.95 33.10
N ILE A 693 -7.14 -22.81 32.75
CA ILE A 693 -7.66 -23.11 31.40
C ILE A 693 -6.94 -22.27 30.34
N ASN A 694 -6.85 -20.95 30.53
CA ASN A 694 -6.11 -20.06 29.64
C ASN A 694 -4.64 -20.42 29.54
N GLY A 695 -4.01 -20.79 30.65
CA GLY A 695 -2.60 -21.15 30.70
C GLY A 695 -2.28 -22.40 29.90
N PHE A 696 -2.96 -23.51 30.19
CA PHE A 696 -2.65 -24.79 29.57
C PHE A 696 -3.15 -24.92 28.13
N ILE A 697 -4.14 -24.13 27.72
CA ILE A 697 -4.53 -24.00 26.31
C ILE A 697 -3.58 -23.01 25.61
N TRP A 698 -3.69 -21.72 25.91
CA TRP A 698 -3.02 -20.69 25.11
C TRP A 698 -1.52 -20.61 25.35
N GLY A 699 -1.02 -20.94 26.54
CA GLY A 699 0.42 -20.99 26.81
C GLY A 699 1.11 -22.13 26.06
N ASN A 700 0.43 -23.27 25.93
CA ASN A 700 0.89 -24.38 25.11
C ASN A 700 0.91 -23.99 23.62
N LEU A 701 -0.20 -23.42 23.12
CA LEU A 701 -0.28 -22.95 21.74
C LEU A 701 0.72 -21.83 21.42
N ALA A 702 1.00 -20.92 22.35
CA ALA A 702 2.04 -19.90 22.23
C ALA A 702 3.45 -20.51 22.11
N SER A 703 3.66 -21.71 22.63
CA SER A 703 4.93 -22.44 22.55
C SER A 703 5.11 -23.21 21.24
N TYR A 704 4.13 -23.14 20.31
CA TYR A 704 4.22 -23.77 18.99
C TYR A 704 5.47 -23.37 18.20
N GLY A 705 5.98 -22.14 18.41
CA GLY A 705 7.20 -21.66 17.77
C GLY A 705 8.43 -22.58 17.97
N VAL A 706 8.49 -23.32 19.09
CA VAL A 706 9.56 -24.30 19.35
C VAL A 706 9.39 -25.55 18.48
N TYR A 707 8.16 -26.08 18.36
CA TYR A 707 7.85 -27.20 17.48
C TYR A 707 8.03 -26.84 16.00
N LEU A 708 7.62 -25.63 15.60
CA LEU A 708 7.83 -25.12 14.25
C LEU A 708 9.32 -25.11 13.89
N SER A 709 10.19 -24.63 14.79
CA SER A 709 11.63 -24.64 14.58
C SER A 709 12.17 -26.06 14.36
N TYR A 710 11.70 -27.04 15.14
CA TYR A 710 12.09 -28.44 14.97
C TYR A 710 11.62 -29.01 13.62
N TYR A 711 10.37 -28.74 13.23
CA TYR A 711 9.83 -29.19 11.94
C TYR A 711 10.56 -28.58 10.74
N LEU A 712 10.99 -27.33 10.84
CA LEU A 712 11.77 -26.66 9.79
C LEU A 712 13.16 -27.30 9.63
N THR A 713 13.87 -27.55 10.74
CA THR A 713 15.19 -28.20 10.74
C THR A 713 15.13 -29.64 10.22
N ASN A 714 14.04 -30.35 10.50
CA ASN A 714 13.84 -31.76 10.11
C ASN A 714 12.85 -31.92 8.94
N SER A 715 12.68 -30.90 8.10
CA SER A 715 11.67 -30.86 7.02
C SER A 715 11.79 -32.04 6.04
N GLY A 716 13.02 -32.47 5.71
CA GLY A 716 13.28 -33.63 4.86
C GLY A 716 12.74 -34.97 5.38
N ARG A 717 12.50 -35.10 6.70
CA ARG A 717 11.99 -36.34 7.32
C ARG A 717 10.48 -36.52 7.14
N TYR A 718 9.73 -35.43 7.03
CA TYR A 718 8.26 -35.43 7.09
C TYR A 718 7.59 -34.92 5.80
N GLY A 719 8.39 -34.42 4.84
CA GLY A 719 7.98 -34.11 3.47
C GLY A 719 7.17 -32.81 3.30
N GLY A 720 7.20 -31.89 4.26
CA GLY A 720 6.47 -30.61 4.18
C GLY A 720 7.35 -29.43 3.78
N THR A 721 6.78 -28.48 3.03
CA THR A 721 7.42 -27.18 2.78
C THR A 721 7.42 -26.30 4.05
N PRO A 722 8.36 -25.35 4.20
CA PRO A 722 8.38 -24.40 5.32
C PRO A 722 7.06 -23.66 5.57
N ILE A 723 6.39 -23.22 4.49
CA ILE A 723 5.08 -22.56 4.58
C ILE A 723 3.99 -23.50 5.09
N ALA A 724 4.02 -24.78 4.69
CA ALA A 724 3.04 -25.77 5.14
C ALA A 724 3.11 -26.02 6.66
N TYR A 725 4.30 -25.95 7.28
CA TYR A 725 4.42 -26.04 8.73
C TYR A 725 3.90 -24.79 9.45
N ALA A 726 4.11 -23.59 8.89
CA ALA A 726 3.55 -22.36 9.48
C ALA A 726 2.01 -22.38 9.55
N PHE A 727 1.34 -23.02 8.58
CA PHE A 727 -0.10 -23.18 8.59
C PHE A 727 -0.63 -24.07 9.73
N ILE A 728 0.17 -24.95 10.34
CA ILE A 728 -0.30 -25.81 11.44
C ILE A 728 -0.60 -24.95 12.68
N GLY A 729 0.30 -24.04 13.04
CA GLY A 729 0.11 -23.12 14.16
C GLY A 729 -1.06 -22.15 13.94
N GLY A 730 -1.18 -21.60 12.73
CA GLY A 730 -2.30 -20.74 12.35
C GLY A 730 -3.64 -21.47 12.31
N ALA A 731 -3.67 -22.71 11.79
CA ALA A 731 -4.86 -23.54 11.74
C ALA A 731 -5.38 -23.91 13.13
N ASN A 732 -4.49 -24.07 14.11
CA ASN A 732 -4.88 -24.34 15.50
C ASN A 732 -5.68 -23.18 16.11
N PHE A 733 -5.15 -21.95 16.05
CA PHE A 733 -5.89 -20.77 16.48
C PHE A 733 -7.19 -20.58 15.68
N ALA A 734 -7.14 -20.77 14.36
CA ALA A 734 -8.30 -20.60 13.49
C ALA A 734 -9.43 -21.58 13.83
N ALA A 735 -9.11 -22.86 14.03
CA ALA A 735 -10.06 -23.90 14.41
C ALA A 735 -10.67 -23.64 15.81
N ALA A 736 -9.87 -23.17 16.76
CA ALA A 736 -10.34 -22.81 18.11
C ALA A 736 -11.38 -21.68 18.10
N MET A 737 -11.27 -20.75 17.16
CA MET A 737 -12.23 -19.65 17.02
C MET A 737 -13.44 -20.02 16.15
N LEU A 738 -13.23 -20.84 15.09
CA LEU A 738 -14.27 -21.21 14.14
C LEU A 738 -15.40 -22.04 14.78
N ILE A 739 -15.08 -22.80 15.84
CA ILE A 739 -16.07 -23.63 16.55
C ILE A 739 -17.03 -22.83 17.45
N ALA A 740 -16.84 -21.51 17.60
CA ALA A 740 -17.65 -20.67 18.49
C ALA A 740 -19.19 -20.80 18.32
N PRO A 741 -19.76 -20.81 17.10
CA PRO A 741 -21.20 -20.99 16.94
C PRO A 741 -21.69 -22.36 17.43
N LEU A 742 -20.94 -23.42 17.13
CA LEU A 742 -21.27 -24.78 17.57
C LEU A 742 -21.19 -24.88 19.10
N THR A 743 -20.16 -24.29 19.71
CA THR A 743 -20.03 -24.23 21.16
C THR A 743 -21.23 -23.56 21.82
N ASN A 744 -21.69 -22.41 21.30
CA ASN A 744 -22.88 -21.74 21.81
C ASN A 744 -24.15 -22.59 21.70
N ILE A 745 -24.32 -23.34 20.60
CA ILE A 745 -25.44 -24.29 20.44
C ILE A 745 -25.36 -25.41 21.49
N LEU A 746 -24.17 -25.95 21.73
CA LEU A 746 -23.96 -27.01 22.73
C LEU A 746 -24.20 -26.53 24.15
N ILE A 747 -23.72 -25.33 24.51
CA ILE A 747 -24.00 -24.69 25.81
C ILE A 747 -25.51 -24.57 26.02
N ARG A 748 -26.25 -24.13 24.99
CA ARG A 748 -27.70 -23.96 25.06
C ARG A 748 -28.46 -25.27 25.24
N ARG A 749 -28.00 -26.37 24.62
CA ARG A 749 -28.70 -27.68 24.66
C ARG A 749 -28.31 -28.54 25.85
N TYR A 750 -27.04 -28.55 26.22
CA TYR A 750 -26.45 -29.51 27.17
C TYR A 750 -25.76 -28.85 28.37
N GLY A 751 -25.84 -27.51 28.47
CA GLY A 751 -25.18 -26.73 29.52
C GLY A 751 -23.69 -26.51 29.26
N THR A 752 -23.07 -25.65 30.05
CA THR A 752 -21.69 -25.16 29.87
C THR A 752 -20.62 -26.25 29.99
N LYS A 753 -20.82 -27.24 30.87
CA LYS A 753 -19.82 -28.28 31.17
C LYS A 753 -19.65 -29.32 30.06
N PHE A 754 -20.73 -29.68 29.37
CA PHE A 754 -20.71 -30.68 28.31
C PHE A 754 -19.72 -30.37 27.18
N PRO A 755 -19.78 -29.19 26.51
CA PRO A 755 -18.81 -28.83 25.47
C PRO A 755 -17.39 -28.74 26.03
N MET A 756 -17.21 -28.35 27.29
CA MET A 756 -15.88 -28.29 27.90
C MET A 756 -15.22 -29.65 28.04
N TYR A 757 -15.95 -30.68 28.49
CA TYR A 757 -15.43 -32.05 28.58
C TYR A 757 -15.19 -32.66 27.20
N LEU A 758 -16.08 -32.39 26.23
CA LEU A 758 -15.86 -32.79 24.84
C LEU A 758 -14.59 -32.15 24.26
N GLY A 759 -14.35 -30.88 24.55
CA GLY A 759 -13.14 -30.18 24.15
C GLY A 759 -11.87 -30.81 24.72
N ILE A 760 -11.88 -31.21 26.00
CA ILE A 760 -10.76 -31.90 26.65
C ILE A 760 -10.46 -33.25 25.97
N LEU A 761 -11.50 -34.02 25.63
CA LEU A 761 -11.34 -35.30 24.93
C LEU A 761 -10.65 -35.10 23.57
N LEU A 762 -11.10 -34.13 22.78
CA LEU A 762 -10.52 -33.80 21.47
C LEU A 762 -9.10 -33.25 21.61
N TRP A 763 -8.83 -32.44 22.65
CA TRP A 763 -7.50 -31.94 22.96
C TRP A 763 -6.51 -33.07 23.24
N LEU A 764 -6.87 -34.02 24.12
CA LEU A 764 -6.05 -35.20 24.41
C LEU A 764 -5.84 -36.05 23.15
N ALA A 765 -6.91 -36.35 22.43
CA ALA A 765 -6.85 -37.14 21.20
C ALA A 765 -5.94 -36.49 20.14
N GLY A 766 -5.99 -35.16 19.99
CA GLY A 766 -5.14 -34.40 19.08
C GLY A 766 -3.65 -34.52 19.39
N TRP A 767 -3.24 -34.32 20.65
CA TRP A 767 -1.83 -34.45 21.04
C TRP A 767 -1.31 -35.89 20.94
N ILE A 768 -2.11 -36.88 21.32
CA ILE A 768 -1.73 -38.29 21.19
C ILE A 768 -1.61 -38.69 19.72
N ALA A 769 -2.57 -38.30 18.87
CA ALA A 769 -2.51 -38.56 17.43
C ALA A 769 -1.30 -37.88 16.75
N ALA A 770 -0.97 -36.66 17.16
CA ALA A 770 0.23 -35.96 16.68
C ALA A 770 1.52 -36.72 17.01
N SER A 771 1.57 -37.44 18.13
CA SER A 771 2.75 -38.23 18.53
C SER A 771 3.06 -39.42 17.61
N TYR A 772 2.07 -39.90 16.84
CA TYR A 772 2.20 -41.00 15.88
C TYR A 772 2.28 -40.52 14.42
N SER A 773 2.45 -39.22 14.20
CA SER A 773 2.46 -38.65 12.85
C SER A 773 3.83 -38.80 12.16
N HIS A 774 3.81 -39.29 10.93
CA HIS A 774 4.97 -39.52 10.05
C HIS A 774 4.94 -38.64 8.79
N LYS A 775 3.80 -38.02 8.44
CA LYS A 775 3.63 -37.14 7.28
C LYS A 775 3.12 -35.76 7.70
N TYR A 776 3.48 -34.71 6.96
CA TYR A 776 3.07 -33.33 7.32
C TYR A 776 1.54 -33.15 7.49
N TRP A 777 0.72 -33.75 6.62
CA TRP A 777 -0.74 -33.60 6.69
C TRP A 777 -1.33 -34.22 7.96
N GLN A 778 -0.67 -35.23 8.54
CA GLN A 778 -1.10 -35.85 9.79
C GLN A 778 -0.92 -34.88 10.96
N PHE A 779 0.18 -34.12 10.99
CA PHE A 779 0.38 -33.04 11.95
C PHE A 779 -0.62 -31.90 11.75
N PHE A 780 -0.95 -31.55 10.51
CA PHE A 780 -1.96 -30.53 10.22
C PHE A 780 -3.35 -30.90 10.75
N LEU A 781 -3.79 -32.15 10.54
CA LEU A 781 -5.09 -32.63 11.05
C LEU A 781 -5.11 -32.80 12.57
N SER A 782 -4.06 -33.37 13.16
CA SER A 782 -3.99 -33.64 14.59
C SER A 782 -3.68 -32.39 15.40
N GLN A 783 -2.46 -31.85 15.25
CA GLN A 783 -1.97 -30.71 16.01
C GLN A 783 -2.56 -29.37 15.55
N GLY A 784 -2.89 -29.23 14.27
CA GLY A 784 -3.58 -28.04 13.75
C GLY A 784 -5.06 -28.08 14.11
N ILE A 785 -5.83 -28.92 13.42
CA ILE A 785 -7.30 -28.89 13.52
C ILE A 785 -7.81 -29.50 14.84
N LEU A 786 -7.45 -30.75 15.17
CA LEU A 786 -8.08 -31.48 16.27
C LEU A 786 -7.78 -30.85 17.65
N VAL A 787 -6.51 -30.49 17.89
CA VAL A 787 -6.11 -29.73 19.10
C VAL A 787 -6.81 -28.36 19.13
N GLY A 788 -6.91 -27.66 18.01
CA GLY A 788 -7.59 -26.36 17.93
C GLY A 788 -9.08 -26.45 18.25
N LEU A 789 -9.80 -27.44 17.70
CA LEU A 789 -11.22 -27.67 18.03
C LEU A 789 -11.40 -27.98 19.52
N GLY A 790 -10.51 -28.80 20.10
CA GLY A 790 -10.49 -29.09 21.53
C GLY A 790 -10.28 -27.85 22.40
N ALA A 791 -9.34 -26.99 21.99
CA ALA A 791 -9.06 -25.70 22.63
C ALA A 791 -10.30 -24.80 22.65
N GLY A 792 -10.95 -24.65 21.49
CA GLY A 792 -12.14 -23.81 21.34
C GLY A 792 -13.31 -24.31 22.18
N LEU A 793 -13.63 -25.60 22.12
CA LEU A 793 -14.73 -26.20 22.88
C LEU A 793 -14.57 -26.10 24.39
N ASN A 794 -13.33 -26.03 24.90
CA ASN A 794 -13.07 -25.84 26.33
C ASN A 794 -13.00 -24.35 26.74
N TRP A 795 -12.33 -23.50 25.96
CA TRP A 795 -12.10 -22.11 26.32
C TRP A 795 -13.32 -21.20 26.10
N LEU A 796 -14.03 -21.36 24.98
CA LEU A 796 -15.17 -20.50 24.63
C LEU A 796 -16.29 -20.50 25.67
N PRO A 797 -16.67 -21.65 26.30
CA PRO A 797 -17.62 -21.66 27.42
C PRO A 797 -17.04 -21.07 28.72
N ALA A 798 -15.72 -21.15 28.92
CA ALA A 798 -15.06 -20.67 30.13
C ALA A 798 -14.90 -19.13 30.15
N ALA A 799 -14.64 -18.52 28.99
CA ALA A 799 -14.41 -17.08 28.85
C ALA A 799 -15.54 -16.18 29.43
N PRO A 800 -16.84 -16.43 29.19
CA PRO A 800 -17.93 -15.59 29.68
C PRO A 800 -18.26 -15.77 31.17
N ILE A 801 -17.66 -16.73 31.88
CA ILE A 801 -17.99 -17.00 33.29
C ILE A 801 -17.49 -15.90 34.22
N LEU A 802 -16.28 -15.37 34.01
CA LEU A 802 -15.70 -14.35 34.89
C LEU A 802 -16.53 -13.05 35.00
N PRO A 803 -17.01 -12.46 33.90
CA PRO A 803 -17.88 -11.29 33.94
C PRO A 803 -19.19 -11.46 34.75
N GLN A 804 -19.62 -12.70 35.03
CA GLN A 804 -20.79 -13.01 35.86
C GLN A 804 -20.51 -12.85 37.36
N TRP A 805 -19.26 -13.03 37.77
CA TRP A 805 -18.83 -12.94 39.17
C TRP A 805 -18.36 -11.52 39.55
N PHE A 806 -17.94 -10.72 38.57
CA PHE A 806 -17.36 -9.39 38.78
C PHE A 806 -18.07 -8.29 37.97
N SER A 807 -18.49 -7.23 38.66
CA SER A 807 -19.00 -5.98 38.12
C SER A 807 -17.93 -4.90 38.14
N ARG A 808 -17.48 -4.46 39.33
CA ARG A 808 -16.50 -3.37 39.49
C ARG A 808 -15.08 -3.75 39.08
N LYS A 809 -14.70 -5.03 39.25
CA LYS A 809 -13.33 -5.54 38.98
C LYS A 809 -13.25 -6.38 37.70
N ARG A 810 -14.13 -6.14 36.74
CA ARG A 810 -14.31 -7.01 35.57
C ARG A 810 -13.05 -7.09 34.69
N SER A 811 -12.40 -5.97 34.36
CA SER A 811 -11.20 -6.01 33.50
C SER A 811 -9.97 -6.51 34.25
N LEU A 812 -9.85 -6.24 35.56
CA LEU A 812 -8.82 -6.84 36.42
C LEU A 812 -8.93 -8.37 36.46
N ALA A 813 -10.11 -8.91 36.75
CA ALA A 813 -10.35 -10.36 36.79
C ALA A 813 -10.04 -11.01 35.43
N GLN A 814 -10.51 -10.40 34.33
CA GLN A 814 -10.21 -10.87 32.97
C GLN A 814 -8.71 -10.82 32.65
N GLY A 815 -8.02 -9.77 33.07
CA GLY A 815 -6.57 -9.59 32.92
C GLY A 815 -5.78 -10.67 33.67
N LEU A 816 -6.16 -10.95 34.92
CA LEU A 816 -5.60 -12.04 35.74
C LEU A 816 -5.85 -13.42 35.10
N ALA A 817 -7.07 -13.71 34.67
CA ALA A 817 -7.36 -14.95 33.96
C ALA A 817 -6.55 -15.09 32.66
N SER A 818 -6.40 -14.02 31.91
CA SER A 818 -5.66 -14.03 30.63
C SER A 818 -4.13 -14.10 30.83
N SER A 819 -3.63 -13.70 32.00
CA SER A 819 -2.19 -13.76 32.35
C SER A 819 -1.64 -15.18 32.38
N GLY A 820 -2.49 -16.18 32.68
CA GLY A 820 -2.09 -17.59 32.75
C GLY A 820 -1.45 -18.10 31.47
N SER A 821 -1.88 -17.59 30.30
CA SER A 821 -1.29 -17.91 28.99
C SER A 821 0.21 -17.55 28.91
N GLY A 822 0.61 -16.42 29.47
CA GLY A 822 2.02 -16.03 29.56
C GLY A 822 2.77 -16.93 30.53
N THR A 823 2.25 -17.12 31.74
CA THR A 823 2.93 -17.89 32.81
C THR A 823 3.22 -19.33 32.39
N ILE A 824 2.20 -20.05 31.89
CA ILE A 824 2.37 -21.43 31.43
C ILE A 824 3.14 -21.48 30.09
N GLY A 825 3.01 -20.45 29.25
CA GLY A 825 3.79 -20.32 28.02
C GLY A 825 5.31 -20.21 28.27
N VAL A 826 5.74 -19.58 29.36
CA VAL A 826 7.16 -19.58 29.77
C VAL A 826 7.61 -21.01 30.11
N ILE A 827 6.80 -21.73 30.88
CA ILE A 827 7.12 -23.10 31.32
C ILE A 827 7.29 -24.03 30.11
N TYR A 828 6.32 -24.04 29.18
CA TYR A 828 6.41 -24.89 28.00
C TYR A 828 7.51 -24.45 27.03
N ALA A 829 7.74 -23.14 26.82
CA ALA A 829 8.81 -22.67 25.95
C ALA A 829 10.20 -23.14 26.41
N VAL A 830 10.44 -23.19 27.73
CA VAL A 830 11.71 -23.67 28.31
C VAL A 830 11.77 -25.19 28.37
N ALA A 831 10.66 -25.88 28.70
CA ALA A 831 10.64 -27.33 28.86
C ALA A 831 10.66 -28.11 27.53
N THR A 832 10.09 -27.55 26.47
CA THR A 832 9.86 -28.29 25.21
C THR A 832 11.16 -28.67 24.49
N THR A 833 12.16 -27.79 24.45
CA THR A 833 13.44 -28.07 23.77
C THR A 833 14.19 -29.23 24.44
N PRO A 834 14.45 -29.23 25.76
CA PRO A 834 15.06 -30.38 26.45
C PRO A 834 14.25 -31.67 26.32
N MET A 835 12.92 -31.58 26.33
CA MET A 835 12.05 -32.74 26.11
C MET A 835 12.25 -33.36 24.73
N ILE A 836 12.36 -32.53 23.68
CA ILE A 836 12.59 -33.02 22.32
C ILE A 836 13.99 -33.63 22.20
N GLU A 837 15.02 -33.01 22.77
CA GLU A 837 16.41 -33.47 22.68
C GLU A 837 16.64 -34.78 23.44
N ASN A 838 16.09 -34.94 24.65
CA ASN A 838 16.35 -36.11 25.51
C ASN A 838 15.35 -37.26 25.32
N LEU A 839 14.08 -36.97 24.99
CA LEU A 839 13.00 -37.97 24.94
C LEU A 839 12.43 -38.17 23.52
N GLY A 840 12.80 -37.29 22.58
CA GLY A 840 12.27 -37.27 21.23
C GLY A 840 10.92 -36.57 21.09
N LEU A 841 10.57 -36.22 19.85
CA LEU A 841 9.34 -35.49 19.50
C LEU A 841 8.07 -36.21 19.99
N GLY A 842 7.98 -37.53 19.81
CA GLY A 842 6.78 -38.30 20.16
C GLY A 842 6.43 -38.22 21.64
N TRP A 843 7.40 -38.43 22.53
CA TRP A 843 7.18 -38.32 23.97
C TRP A 843 6.96 -36.87 24.43
N SER A 844 7.63 -35.90 23.80
CA SER A 844 7.38 -34.48 24.05
C SER A 844 5.91 -34.10 23.83
N LEU A 845 5.30 -34.55 22.73
CA LEU A 845 3.88 -34.32 22.42
C LEU A 845 2.93 -35.04 23.40
N ARG A 846 3.26 -36.27 23.83
CA ARG A 846 2.44 -37.04 24.80
C ARG A 846 2.44 -36.42 26.18
N ILE A 847 3.62 -36.06 26.71
CA ILE A 847 3.76 -35.41 28.03
C ILE A 847 2.95 -34.10 28.01
N THR A 848 3.08 -33.32 26.94
CA THR A 848 2.34 -32.07 26.74
C THR A 848 0.82 -32.29 26.76
N GLY A 849 0.31 -33.29 26.04
CA GLY A 849 -1.11 -33.64 26.01
C GLY A 849 -1.64 -34.15 27.36
N ILE A 850 -0.92 -35.05 28.04
CA ILE A 850 -1.35 -35.65 29.31
C ILE A 850 -1.38 -34.62 30.44
N THR A 851 -0.30 -33.83 30.58
CA THR A 851 -0.18 -32.82 31.64
C THR A 851 -1.23 -31.72 31.49
N SER A 852 -1.42 -31.19 30.29
CA SER A 852 -2.46 -30.18 30.02
C SER A 852 -3.86 -30.73 30.24
N THR A 853 -4.14 -31.97 29.82
CA THR A 853 -5.45 -32.61 30.03
C THR A 853 -5.79 -32.76 31.51
N ALA A 854 -4.85 -33.21 32.35
CA ALA A 854 -5.08 -33.39 33.79
C ALA A 854 -5.47 -32.07 34.47
N VAL A 855 -4.79 -30.97 34.13
CA VAL A 855 -5.10 -29.65 34.69
C VAL A 855 -6.41 -29.10 34.13
N LEU A 856 -6.66 -29.26 32.82
CA LEU A 856 -7.92 -28.82 32.20
C LEU A 856 -9.13 -29.53 32.80
N LEU A 857 -9.03 -30.83 33.12
CA LEU A 857 -10.07 -31.57 33.83
C LEU A 857 -10.32 -31.00 35.23
N ALA A 858 -9.26 -30.77 36.01
CA ALA A 858 -9.36 -30.22 37.37
C ALA A 858 -9.99 -28.81 37.36
N CYS A 859 -9.50 -27.91 36.50
CA CYS A 859 -10.03 -26.55 36.38
C CYS A 859 -11.48 -26.56 35.87
N THR A 860 -11.79 -27.39 34.87
CA THR A 860 -13.15 -27.54 34.36
C THR A 860 -14.07 -28.09 35.43
N TRP A 861 -13.64 -29.01 36.28
CA TRP A 861 -14.46 -29.56 37.37
C TRP A 861 -14.82 -28.49 38.41
N VAL A 862 -13.85 -27.70 38.86
CA VAL A 862 -14.03 -26.65 39.89
C VAL A 862 -14.86 -25.46 39.39
N LEU A 863 -14.86 -25.17 38.09
CA LEU A 863 -15.53 -23.99 37.54
C LEU A 863 -17.05 -24.01 37.80
N LYS A 864 -17.64 -22.93 38.34
CA LYS A 864 -19.11 -22.82 38.52
C LYS A 864 -19.69 -21.74 37.63
N ASP A 865 -20.70 -22.13 36.86
CA ASP A 865 -21.52 -21.21 36.06
C ASP A 865 -22.67 -20.68 36.92
N ARG A 866 -22.77 -19.36 37.05
CA ARG A 866 -23.79 -18.72 37.90
C ARG A 866 -25.10 -18.50 37.14
N ASN A 867 -25.05 -18.44 35.81
CA ASN A 867 -26.17 -18.01 34.97
C ASN A 867 -26.93 -19.17 34.30
N VAL A 868 -27.07 -20.31 34.98
CA VAL A 868 -27.89 -21.46 34.51
C VAL A 868 -29.35 -21.04 34.23
N SER A 869 -29.80 -19.92 34.81
CA SER A 869 -31.17 -19.40 34.76
C SER A 869 -31.43 -18.32 33.70
N THR A 870 -30.41 -17.61 33.20
CA THR A 870 -30.62 -16.61 32.13
C THR A 870 -30.54 -17.32 30.80
N LYS A 871 -31.67 -17.82 30.30
CA LYS A 871 -31.87 -18.09 28.87
C LYS A 871 -31.84 -16.76 28.10
N ALA A 872 -30.72 -16.02 28.17
CA ALA A 872 -30.47 -14.93 27.26
C ALA A 872 -30.63 -15.49 25.85
N ASP A 873 -31.31 -14.76 24.96
CA ASP A 873 -31.56 -15.18 23.58
C ASP A 873 -30.23 -15.21 22.81
N VAL A 874 -29.35 -16.18 23.13
CA VAL A 874 -28.04 -16.37 22.51
C VAL A 874 -28.28 -16.95 21.13
N ARG A 875 -28.57 -16.06 20.19
CA ARG A 875 -28.62 -16.41 18.78
C ARG A 875 -27.17 -16.68 18.33
N PRO A 876 -26.88 -17.88 17.78
CA PRO A 876 -25.54 -18.23 17.31
C PRO A 876 -25.02 -17.24 16.26
N PHE A 877 -25.95 -16.65 15.49
CA PHE A 877 -25.66 -15.64 14.49
C PHE A 877 -26.82 -14.65 14.42
N ASP A 878 -26.64 -13.43 14.93
CA ASP A 878 -27.63 -12.36 14.74
C ASP A 878 -27.16 -11.42 13.63
N VAL A 879 -27.64 -11.66 12.41
CA VAL A 879 -27.33 -10.87 11.21
C VAL A 879 -27.67 -9.39 11.39
N ARG A 880 -28.59 -9.05 12.31
CA ARG A 880 -28.98 -7.67 12.58
C ARG A 880 -27.83 -6.85 13.15
N LEU A 881 -26.90 -7.48 13.88
CA LEU A 881 -25.69 -6.83 14.41
C LEU A 881 -24.78 -6.30 13.29
N LEU A 882 -24.80 -6.91 12.10
CA LEU A 882 -24.01 -6.46 10.95
C LEU A 882 -24.53 -5.15 10.33
N ARG A 883 -25.68 -4.63 10.78
CA ARG A 883 -26.16 -3.30 10.37
C ARG A 883 -25.54 -2.18 11.18
N ASP A 884 -25.03 -2.47 12.38
CA ASP A 884 -24.44 -1.46 13.25
C ASP A 884 -23.01 -1.12 12.79
N LYS A 885 -22.74 0.18 12.59
CA LYS A 885 -21.42 0.69 12.21
C LYS A 885 -20.36 0.41 13.28
N GLY A 886 -20.73 0.46 14.56
CA GLY A 886 -19.82 0.18 15.67
C GLY A 886 -19.32 -1.27 15.66
N VAL A 887 -20.15 -2.21 15.21
CA VAL A 887 -19.77 -3.63 15.04
C VAL A 887 -18.73 -3.79 13.94
N TRP A 888 -18.91 -3.12 12.79
CA TRP A 888 -17.90 -3.15 11.71
C TRP A 888 -16.57 -2.53 12.12
N LEU A 889 -16.59 -1.42 12.86
CA LEU A 889 -15.36 -0.79 13.36
C LEU A 889 -14.62 -1.69 14.35
N LEU A 890 -15.37 -2.33 15.28
CA LEU A 890 -14.80 -3.28 16.22
C LEU A 890 -14.24 -4.53 15.49
N SER A 891 -14.97 -5.07 14.51
CA SER A 891 -14.50 -6.18 13.69
C SER A 891 -13.26 -5.83 12.86
N GLY A 892 -13.16 -4.60 12.34
CA GLY A 892 -11.96 -4.09 11.68
C GLY A 892 -10.75 -4.08 12.61
N TYR A 893 -10.91 -3.55 13.83
CA TYR A 893 -9.87 -3.61 14.87
C TYR A 893 -9.46 -5.06 15.18
N THR A 894 -10.42 -5.95 15.39
CA THR A 894 -10.20 -7.37 15.67
C THR A 894 -9.41 -8.07 14.56
N PHE A 895 -9.80 -7.85 13.29
CA PHE A 895 -9.16 -8.45 12.14
C PHE A 895 -7.70 -8.02 12.00
N PHE A 896 -7.45 -6.70 11.90
CA PHE A 896 -6.10 -6.18 11.68
C PHE A 896 -5.21 -6.29 12.92
N GLY A 897 -5.77 -6.16 14.12
CA GLY A 897 -5.03 -6.35 15.37
C GLY A 897 -4.53 -7.78 15.55
N THR A 898 -5.34 -8.77 15.13
CA THR A 898 -4.96 -10.19 15.16
C THR A 898 -3.87 -10.50 14.13
N LEU A 899 -3.91 -9.90 12.93
CA LEU A 899 -2.82 -10.06 11.95
C LEU A 899 -1.48 -9.68 12.56
N GLY A 900 -1.37 -8.49 13.16
CA GLY A 900 -0.13 -8.03 13.81
C GLY A 900 0.29 -8.92 14.98
N TYR A 901 -0.66 -9.29 15.85
CA TYR A 901 -0.40 -10.14 17.02
C TYR A 901 0.22 -11.51 16.65
N MET A 902 -0.30 -12.15 15.60
CA MET A 902 0.16 -13.47 15.18
C MET A 902 1.58 -13.46 14.60
N VAL A 903 2.00 -12.34 14.01
CA VAL A 903 3.39 -12.18 13.54
C VAL A 903 4.33 -11.97 14.72
N VAL A 904 3.96 -11.15 15.69
CA VAL A 904 4.76 -10.92 16.91
C VAL A 904 5.04 -12.25 17.62
N ILE A 905 4.02 -13.05 17.91
CA ILE A 905 4.22 -14.26 18.72
C ILE A 905 5.06 -15.34 18.01
N SER A 906 5.03 -15.38 16.67
CA SER A 906 5.74 -16.38 15.86
C SER A 906 7.14 -15.97 15.42
N SER A 907 7.42 -14.66 15.32
CA SER A 907 8.67 -14.16 14.70
C SER A 907 9.87 -14.09 15.66
N PHE A 908 9.66 -14.06 16.99
CA PHE A 908 10.77 -13.91 17.95
C PHE A 908 11.67 -15.14 18.05
N SER A 909 11.17 -16.36 17.79
CA SER A 909 12.02 -17.56 17.73
C SER A 909 12.90 -17.62 16.49
N ALA A 910 12.46 -17.02 15.38
CA ALA A 910 13.08 -17.18 14.07
C ALA A 910 14.03 -16.03 13.69
N PHE A 911 14.18 -15.02 14.56
CA PHE A 911 14.86 -13.77 14.26
C PHE A 911 16.36 -13.96 13.95
N ALA A 912 16.79 -13.43 12.79
CA ALA A 912 18.16 -13.21 12.30
C ALA A 912 19.31 -14.02 12.93
N GLY A 913 19.42 -15.33 12.62
CA GLY A 913 20.66 -16.10 12.80
C GLY A 913 21.04 -16.44 14.25
N TYR A 914 20.10 -16.32 15.19
CA TYR A 914 20.30 -16.75 16.57
C TYR A 914 20.06 -18.25 16.77
N THR A 915 20.71 -18.85 17.77
CA THR A 915 20.58 -20.28 18.07
C THR A 915 19.17 -20.61 18.57
N GLN A 916 18.76 -21.88 18.47
CA GLN A 916 17.46 -22.35 18.96
C GLN A 916 17.22 -22.01 20.44
N THR A 917 18.29 -22.05 21.25
CA THR A 917 18.26 -21.65 22.67
C THR A 917 18.03 -20.15 22.87
N GLN A 918 18.66 -19.31 22.06
CA GLN A 918 18.46 -17.85 22.08
C GLN A 918 17.04 -17.47 21.62
N GLY A 919 16.51 -18.13 20.58
CA GLY A 919 15.13 -17.94 20.14
C GLY A 919 14.10 -18.38 21.19
N GLY A 920 14.33 -19.52 21.86
CA GLY A 920 13.51 -20.00 22.98
C GLY A 920 13.49 -19.02 24.16
N ASN A 921 14.65 -18.48 24.54
CA ASN A 921 14.76 -17.47 25.60
C ASN A 921 14.01 -16.17 25.26
N ALA A 922 14.04 -15.71 24.00
CA ALA A 922 13.29 -14.53 23.57
C ALA A 922 11.78 -14.74 23.66
N ILE A 923 11.27 -15.92 23.27
CA ILE A 923 9.86 -16.29 23.46
C ILE A 923 9.49 -16.37 24.94
N ALA A 924 10.35 -16.96 25.77
CA ALA A 924 10.11 -17.03 27.21
C ALA A 924 9.96 -15.63 27.82
N ILE A 925 10.81 -14.67 27.42
CA ILE A 925 10.70 -13.28 27.89
C ILE A 925 9.44 -12.58 27.36
N LEU A 926 9.06 -12.83 26.09
CA LEU A 926 7.80 -12.35 25.52
C LEU A 926 6.58 -12.86 26.32
N ASN A 927 6.57 -14.15 26.66
CA ASN A 927 5.52 -14.77 27.46
C ASN A 927 5.53 -14.24 28.91
N ALA A 928 6.69 -13.99 29.50
CA ALA A 928 6.80 -13.33 30.80
C ALA A 928 6.23 -11.91 30.78
N GLY A 929 6.52 -11.13 29.72
CA GLY A 929 5.89 -9.84 29.47
C GLY A 929 4.37 -9.96 29.40
N THR A 930 3.86 -10.99 28.72
CA THR A 930 2.41 -11.25 28.58
C THR A 930 1.75 -11.56 29.93
N ALA A 931 2.42 -12.30 30.80
CA ALA A 931 1.94 -12.61 32.15
C ALA A 931 1.78 -11.33 33.00
N LEU A 932 2.73 -10.39 32.90
CA LEU A 932 2.72 -9.14 33.68
C LEU A 932 1.83 -8.06 33.06
N GLY A 933 1.84 -7.94 31.73
CA GLY A 933 1.17 -6.85 31.03
C GLY A 933 -0.35 -6.96 30.99
N ARG A 934 -0.91 -8.17 30.85
CA ARG A 934 -2.38 -8.34 30.74
C ARG A 934 -3.15 -7.84 31.98
N PRO A 935 -2.73 -8.13 33.23
CA PRO A 935 -3.32 -7.52 34.42
C PRO A 935 -3.17 -6.00 34.45
N LEU A 936 -1.99 -5.46 34.08
CA LEU A 936 -1.74 -4.02 34.05
C LEU A 936 -2.64 -3.29 33.04
N ILE A 937 -2.82 -3.87 31.86
CA ILE A 937 -3.75 -3.36 30.84
C ILE A 937 -5.19 -3.37 31.37
N GLY A 938 -5.59 -4.43 32.08
CA GLY A 938 -6.90 -4.50 32.73
C GLY A 938 -7.13 -3.35 33.72
N ILE A 939 -6.15 -3.10 34.61
CA ILE A 939 -6.20 -1.99 35.58
C ILE A 939 -6.26 -0.64 34.88
N LEU A 940 -5.42 -0.43 33.85
CA LEU A 940 -5.38 0.83 33.10
C LEU A 940 -6.69 1.07 32.34
N SER A 941 -7.25 0.01 31.75
CA SER A 941 -8.53 0.02 31.05
C SER A 941 -9.68 0.43 31.95
N ASP A 942 -9.70 -0.07 33.20
CA ASP A 942 -10.73 0.31 34.19
C ASP A 942 -10.57 1.77 34.67
N ARG A 943 -9.37 2.36 34.64
CA ARG A 943 -9.12 3.74 35.10
C ARG A 943 -9.29 4.82 34.02
N VAL A 944 -8.75 4.59 32.82
CA VAL A 944 -8.65 5.61 31.75
C VAL A 944 -9.78 5.47 30.72
N GLY A 945 -10.51 4.36 30.76
CA GLY A 945 -11.56 4.01 29.81
C GLY A 945 -11.07 2.97 28.79
N ARG A 946 -11.97 2.04 28.44
CA ARG A 946 -11.65 0.81 27.70
C ARG A 946 -11.23 1.07 26.26
N ILE A 947 -12.03 1.85 25.51
CA ILE A 947 -11.70 2.25 24.13
C ILE A 947 -10.41 3.08 24.07
N THR A 948 -10.22 4.02 25.01
CA THR A 948 -9.03 4.89 25.03
C THR A 948 -7.76 4.08 25.29
N THR A 949 -7.79 3.15 26.26
CA THR A 949 -6.65 2.27 26.56
C THR A 949 -6.34 1.33 25.40
N ALA A 950 -7.36 0.71 24.80
CA ALA A 950 -7.16 -0.15 23.64
C ALA A 950 -6.55 0.60 22.45
N CYS A 951 -7.05 1.80 22.15
CA CYS A 951 -6.55 2.64 21.06
C CYS A 951 -5.10 3.07 21.31
N GLY A 952 -4.80 3.58 22.52
CA GLY A 952 -3.47 4.05 22.89
C GLY A 952 -2.41 2.95 22.86
N ILE A 953 -2.69 1.79 23.44
CA ILE A 953 -1.73 0.66 23.45
C ILE A 953 -1.57 0.05 22.06
N THR A 954 -2.64 -0.02 21.26
CA THR A 954 -2.54 -0.50 19.86
C THR A 954 -1.70 0.45 19.01
N ALA A 955 -1.87 1.76 19.17
CA ALA A 955 -1.02 2.76 18.53
C ALA A 955 0.44 2.69 19.03
N PHE A 956 0.63 2.41 20.32
CA PHE A 956 1.96 2.16 20.89
C PHE A 956 2.62 0.91 20.31
N ASN A 957 1.88 -0.18 20.10
CA ASN A 957 2.38 -1.38 19.41
C ASN A 957 2.78 -1.09 17.96
N ALA A 958 2.04 -0.23 17.24
CA ALA A 958 2.44 0.22 15.91
C ALA A 958 3.75 1.03 15.96
N LEU A 959 3.87 1.95 16.93
CA LEU A 959 5.08 2.73 17.13
C LEU A 959 6.28 1.84 17.50
N LEU A 960 6.10 0.85 18.38
CA LEU A 960 7.15 -0.10 18.74
C LEU A 960 7.62 -0.90 17.52
N ALA A 961 6.72 -1.31 16.62
CA ALA A 961 7.10 -2.01 15.39
C ALA A 961 8.05 -1.14 14.55
N PHE A 962 7.65 0.10 14.27
CA PHE A 962 8.40 0.97 13.37
C PHE A 962 9.66 1.59 14.00
N ALA A 963 9.54 2.07 15.24
CA ALA A 963 10.59 2.85 15.90
C ALA A 963 11.58 2.00 16.69
N PHE A 964 11.17 0.83 17.21
CA PHE A 964 12.02 0.01 18.08
C PHE A 964 12.34 -1.36 17.48
N TRP A 965 11.39 -2.08 16.86
CA TRP A 965 11.64 -3.43 16.33
C TRP A 965 12.52 -3.43 15.08
N ILE A 966 12.27 -2.54 14.12
CA ILE A 966 13.09 -2.41 12.90
C ILE A 966 14.59 -2.15 13.18
N PRO A 967 14.99 -1.23 14.08
CA PRO A 967 16.41 -0.97 14.34
C PRO A 967 17.10 -2.00 15.25
N VAL A 968 16.40 -2.98 15.82
CA VAL A 968 16.99 -4.00 16.70
C VAL A 968 17.87 -4.96 15.89
N THR A 969 19.18 -4.94 16.16
CA THR A 969 20.17 -5.80 15.47
C THR A 969 20.98 -6.69 16.40
N THR A 970 20.79 -6.56 17.71
CA THR A 970 21.55 -7.26 18.75
C THR A 970 20.60 -7.94 19.73
N TYR A 971 21.07 -9.02 20.36
CA TYR A 971 20.25 -9.85 21.23
C TYR A 971 19.71 -9.11 22.46
N ALA A 972 20.48 -8.24 23.11
CA ALA A 972 20.01 -7.53 24.32
C ALA A 972 18.79 -6.60 24.06
N PRO A 973 18.81 -5.68 23.07
CA PRO A 973 17.62 -4.93 22.65
C PRO A 973 16.45 -5.80 22.20
N LEU A 974 16.69 -7.00 21.64
CA LEU A 974 15.63 -7.95 21.31
C LEU A 974 14.92 -8.47 22.56
N LEU A 975 15.64 -8.73 23.66
CA LEU A 975 15.02 -9.14 24.92
C LEU A 975 14.21 -8.00 25.56
N VAL A 976 14.71 -6.77 25.50
CA VAL A 976 13.97 -5.57 25.95
C VAL A 976 12.71 -5.38 25.11
N LEU A 977 12.81 -5.55 23.79
CA LEU A 977 11.65 -5.54 22.91
C LEU A 977 10.67 -6.65 23.28
N ALA A 978 11.15 -7.88 23.52
CA ALA A 978 10.30 -9.02 23.87
C ALA A 978 9.46 -8.77 25.13
N ILE A 979 10.04 -8.25 26.21
CA ILE A 979 9.27 -7.99 27.44
C ILE A 979 8.23 -6.88 27.24
N ILE A 980 8.57 -5.81 26.50
CA ILE A 980 7.65 -4.69 26.24
C ILE A 980 6.52 -5.14 25.31
N TYR A 981 6.84 -5.79 24.18
CA TYR A 981 5.84 -6.32 23.25
C TYR A 981 4.98 -7.37 23.93
N GLY A 982 5.56 -8.24 24.74
CA GLY A 982 4.82 -9.21 25.54
C GLY A 982 3.79 -8.54 26.42
N GLY A 983 4.19 -7.46 27.08
CA GLY A 983 3.31 -6.68 27.95
C GLY A 983 2.18 -5.94 27.24
N THR A 984 2.32 -5.63 25.95
CA THR A 984 1.45 -4.68 25.23
C THR A 984 0.68 -5.28 24.05
N CYS A 985 1.20 -6.31 23.38
CA CYS A 985 0.53 -6.97 22.24
C CYS A 985 -0.75 -7.70 22.64
N GLY A 986 -0.85 -8.13 23.90
CA GLY A 986 -2.02 -8.81 24.46
C GLY A 986 -3.24 -7.92 24.72
N VAL A 987 -3.20 -6.63 24.35
CA VAL A 987 -4.29 -5.67 24.59
C VAL A 987 -5.61 -6.13 24.01
N PHE A 988 -5.62 -6.76 22.82
CA PHE A 988 -6.82 -7.30 22.19
C PHE A 988 -7.53 -8.29 23.11
N TRP A 989 -6.81 -9.30 23.60
CA TRP A 989 -7.36 -10.36 24.45
C TRP A 989 -7.85 -9.84 25.81
N ALA A 990 -7.20 -8.82 26.36
CA ALA A 990 -7.61 -8.19 27.60
C ALA A 990 -8.86 -7.30 27.46
N THR A 991 -9.10 -6.73 26.27
CA THR A 991 -10.10 -5.65 26.09
C THR A 991 -11.30 -6.03 25.21
N ILE A 992 -11.25 -7.10 24.41
CA ILE A 992 -12.32 -7.39 23.43
C ILE A 992 -13.70 -7.64 24.06
N ALA A 993 -13.78 -8.37 25.17
CA ALA A 993 -15.02 -8.58 25.91
C ALA A 993 -15.59 -7.28 26.52
N PRO A 994 -14.81 -6.49 27.27
CA PRO A 994 -15.31 -5.22 27.80
C PRO A 994 -15.57 -4.15 26.72
N LEU A 995 -14.87 -4.16 25.58
CA LEU A 995 -15.17 -3.32 24.42
C LEU A 995 -16.49 -3.71 23.75
N SER A 996 -16.75 -5.01 23.60
CA SER A 996 -18.02 -5.50 23.05
C SER A 996 -19.22 -5.00 23.87
N ALA A 997 -19.06 -4.90 25.19
CA ALA A 997 -20.08 -4.36 26.10
C ALA A 997 -20.33 -2.85 25.97
N GLU A 998 -19.41 -2.07 25.36
CA GLU A 998 -19.62 -0.65 25.07
C GLU A 998 -20.25 -0.40 23.68
N VAL A 999 -20.14 -1.39 22.78
CA VAL A 999 -20.71 -1.30 21.43
C VAL A 999 -22.18 -1.69 21.44
N VAL A 1000 -22.54 -2.81 22.07
CA VAL A 1000 -23.90 -3.37 22.09
C VAL A 1000 -24.45 -3.56 23.51
N PRO A 1001 -25.79 -3.62 23.68
CA PRO A 1001 -26.41 -3.96 24.97
C PRO A 1001 -25.95 -5.31 25.52
N LEU A 1002 -25.96 -5.47 26.84
CA LEU A 1002 -25.49 -6.68 27.55
C LEU A 1002 -26.13 -7.98 27.03
N SER A 1003 -27.40 -7.93 26.61
CA SER A 1003 -28.14 -9.07 26.08
C SER A 1003 -27.59 -9.61 24.75
N GLN A 1004 -26.85 -8.79 23.98
CA GLN A 1004 -26.34 -9.14 22.65
C GLN A 1004 -24.82 -9.40 22.64
N ILE A 1005 -24.13 -9.28 23.78
CA ILE A 1005 -22.66 -9.44 23.87
C ILE A 1005 -22.22 -10.82 23.43
N ALA A 1006 -22.93 -11.88 23.82
CA ALA A 1006 -22.57 -13.25 23.45
C ALA A 1006 -22.57 -13.48 21.93
N SER A 1007 -23.59 -12.94 21.24
CA SER A 1007 -23.69 -13.00 19.77
C SER A 1007 -22.62 -12.13 19.10
N LEU A 1008 -22.32 -10.94 19.64
CA LEU A 1008 -21.24 -10.10 19.12
C LEU A 1008 -19.86 -10.77 19.31
N LEU A 1009 -19.58 -11.34 20.48
CA LEU A 1009 -18.33 -12.06 20.74
C LEU A 1009 -18.18 -13.25 19.79
N CYS A 1010 -19.25 -13.99 19.52
CA CYS A 1010 -19.23 -15.06 18.52
C CYS A 1010 -18.80 -14.54 17.14
N LEU A 1011 -19.36 -13.40 16.70
CA LEU A 1011 -18.94 -12.74 15.46
C LEU A 1011 -17.47 -12.28 15.51
N GLN A 1012 -17.00 -11.77 16.64
CA GLN A 1012 -15.58 -11.39 16.81
C GLN A 1012 -14.67 -12.61 16.72
N TRP A 1013 -15.01 -13.75 17.34
CA TRP A 1013 -14.22 -14.98 17.24
C TRP A 1013 -14.15 -15.49 15.80
N LEU A 1014 -15.26 -15.48 15.06
CA LEU A 1014 -15.25 -15.79 13.62
C LEU A 1014 -14.31 -14.85 12.85
N THR A 1015 -14.32 -13.55 13.20
CA THR A 1015 -13.43 -12.54 12.59
C THR A 1015 -11.95 -12.81 12.88
N VAL A 1016 -11.59 -13.37 14.04
CA VAL A 1016 -10.22 -13.73 14.43
C VAL A 1016 -9.69 -14.95 13.66
N SER A 1017 -10.58 -15.86 13.24
CA SER A 1017 -10.19 -17.14 12.64
C SER A 1017 -9.34 -16.99 11.38
N MET A 1018 -9.78 -16.17 10.42
CA MET A 1018 -9.07 -15.99 9.14
C MET A 1018 -7.69 -15.32 9.30
N PRO A 1019 -7.54 -14.18 10.01
CA PRO A 1019 -6.24 -13.59 10.34
C PRO A 1019 -5.27 -14.57 10.99
N SER A 1020 -5.77 -15.40 11.90
CA SER A 1020 -4.94 -16.37 12.63
C SER A 1020 -4.37 -17.43 11.71
N LEU A 1021 -5.12 -17.87 10.69
CA LEU A 1021 -4.69 -18.86 9.73
C LEU A 1021 -3.59 -18.33 8.80
N VAL A 1022 -3.75 -17.11 8.27
CA VAL A 1022 -2.91 -16.62 7.15
C VAL A 1022 -1.73 -15.77 7.59
N SER A 1023 -1.80 -15.10 8.75
CA SER A 1023 -0.81 -14.06 9.09
C SER A 1023 0.62 -14.57 9.20
N GLN A 1024 0.82 -15.76 9.79
CA GLN A 1024 2.15 -16.37 9.93
C GLN A 1024 2.72 -16.78 8.57
N ALA A 1025 1.89 -17.34 7.69
CA ALA A 1025 2.28 -17.72 6.34
C ALA A 1025 2.66 -16.48 5.49
N ILE A 1026 1.86 -15.41 5.56
CA ILE A 1026 2.16 -14.13 4.89
C ILE A 1026 3.51 -13.60 5.40
N ALA A 1027 3.73 -13.57 6.71
CA ALA A 1027 4.98 -13.10 7.29
C ALA A 1027 6.20 -13.94 6.86
N LEU A 1028 6.04 -15.26 6.71
CA LEU A 1028 7.13 -16.12 6.27
C LEU A 1028 7.46 -15.92 4.78
N GLU A 1029 6.46 -15.74 3.92
CA GLU A 1029 6.66 -15.53 2.48
C GLU A 1029 7.27 -14.17 2.15
N ILE A 1030 6.90 -13.11 2.88
CA ILE A 1030 7.50 -11.79 2.68
C ILE A 1030 8.90 -11.65 3.29
N ARG A 1031 9.38 -12.67 4.03
CA ARG A 1031 10.72 -12.70 4.63
C ARG A 1031 11.78 -12.79 3.54
N GLN A 1032 12.83 -11.96 3.62
CA GLN A 1032 13.91 -12.01 2.63
C GLN A 1032 14.89 -13.17 2.89
N PRO A 1033 15.48 -13.76 1.83
CA PRO A 1033 16.53 -14.77 1.98
C PRO A 1033 17.79 -14.17 2.63
N LEU A 1034 18.49 -14.99 3.44
CA LEU A 1034 19.73 -14.60 4.12
C LEU A 1034 20.80 -14.20 3.08
N ARG A 1035 21.27 -12.95 3.10
CA ARG A 1035 22.39 -12.51 2.26
C ARG A 1035 23.72 -12.88 2.94
N PRO A 1036 24.71 -13.49 2.26
CA PRO A 1036 26.04 -13.71 2.83
C PRO A 1036 26.76 -12.36 3.06
N GLY A 1037 27.29 -12.14 4.26
CA GLY A 1037 28.09 -10.95 4.63
C GLY A 1037 27.76 -10.39 6.03
N PRO A 1038 28.66 -9.60 6.63
CA PRO A 1038 28.41 -8.96 7.93
C PRO A 1038 27.23 -7.98 7.80
N GLY A 1039 26.12 -8.30 8.48
CA GLY A 1039 24.87 -7.54 8.39
C GLY A 1039 23.80 -8.14 7.47
N GLY A 1040 24.05 -9.30 6.84
CA GLY A 1040 23.07 -9.99 6.00
C GLY A 1040 21.80 -10.43 6.74
N GLY A 1041 21.89 -10.74 8.04
CA GLY A 1041 20.74 -11.07 8.89
C GLY A 1041 19.81 -9.88 9.19
N ARG A 1042 20.30 -8.64 9.04
CA ARG A 1042 19.58 -7.41 9.42
C ARG A 1042 18.31 -7.18 8.61
N TRP A 1043 18.33 -7.53 7.32
CA TRP A 1043 17.25 -7.20 6.37
C TRP A 1043 16.23 -8.34 6.21
N VAL A 1044 16.48 -9.49 6.82
CA VAL A 1044 15.70 -10.71 6.68
C VAL A 1044 14.25 -10.52 7.16
N PHE A 1045 14.05 -9.81 8.28
CA PHE A 1045 12.75 -9.65 8.95
C PHE A 1045 12.09 -8.27 8.75
N VAL A 1046 12.66 -7.39 7.92
CA VAL A 1046 12.16 -6.02 7.79
C VAL A 1046 10.73 -5.99 7.23
N TYR A 1047 10.40 -6.80 6.22
CA TYR A 1047 9.05 -6.85 5.66
C TYR A 1047 8.00 -7.38 6.66
N PRO A 1048 8.25 -8.48 7.39
CA PRO A 1048 7.38 -8.91 8.50
C PRO A 1048 7.16 -7.83 9.58
N GLN A 1049 8.22 -7.09 9.94
CA GLN A 1049 8.15 -6.00 10.92
C GLN A 1049 7.28 -4.84 10.42
N VAL A 1050 7.48 -4.43 9.16
CA VAL A 1050 6.69 -3.37 8.51
C VAL A 1050 5.22 -3.79 8.37
N TYR A 1051 4.98 -5.03 7.94
CA TYR A 1051 3.63 -5.61 7.89
C TYR A 1051 2.94 -5.58 9.26
N THR A 1052 3.67 -5.90 10.33
CA THR A 1052 3.15 -5.83 11.70
C THR A 1052 2.82 -4.39 12.11
N GLY A 1053 3.69 -3.43 11.79
CA GLY A 1053 3.45 -2.02 12.07
C GLY A 1053 2.25 -1.45 11.33
N ILE A 1054 2.07 -1.80 10.05
CA ILE A 1054 0.94 -1.37 9.21
C ILE A 1054 -0.37 -1.94 9.75
N THR A 1055 -0.42 -3.24 10.05
CA THR A 1055 -1.63 -3.89 10.56
C THR A 1055 -2.06 -3.31 11.91
N TYR A 1056 -1.14 -3.07 12.85
CA TYR A 1056 -1.46 -2.37 14.09
C TYR A 1056 -1.88 -0.90 13.88
N THR A 1057 -1.31 -0.20 12.89
CA THR A 1057 -1.71 1.18 12.56
C THR A 1057 -3.16 1.21 12.06
N ILE A 1058 -3.51 0.31 11.14
CA ILE A 1058 -4.88 0.18 10.62
C ILE A 1058 -5.84 -0.16 11.77
N ALA A 1059 -5.47 -1.11 12.64
CA ALA A 1059 -6.27 -1.47 13.81
C ALA A 1059 -6.49 -0.28 14.76
N ALA A 1060 -5.46 0.55 14.99
CA ALA A 1060 -5.55 1.76 15.80
C ALA A 1060 -6.47 2.82 15.16
N LEU A 1061 -6.47 2.95 13.83
CA LEU A 1061 -7.37 3.87 13.11
C LEU A 1061 -8.84 3.45 13.25
N PHE A 1062 -9.15 2.15 13.18
CA PHE A 1062 -10.49 1.65 13.44
C PHE A 1062 -10.96 1.97 14.88
N LEU A 1063 -10.08 1.77 15.87
CA LEU A 1063 -10.40 2.16 17.25
C LEU A 1063 -10.50 3.67 17.45
N LEU A 1064 -9.71 4.46 16.74
CA LEU A 1064 -9.78 5.93 16.80
C LEU A 1064 -11.14 6.43 16.28
N GLU A 1065 -11.62 5.83 15.19
CA GLU A 1065 -12.94 6.13 14.65
C GLU A 1065 -14.06 5.63 15.57
N LEU A 1066 -13.92 4.44 16.17
CA LEU A 1066 -14.86 3.95 17.17
C LEU A 1066 -14.91 4.88 18.40
N ARG A 1067 -13.75 5.38 18.85
CA ARG A 1067 -13.65 6.36 19.92
C ARG A 1067 -14.31 7.68 19.55
N ARG A 1068 -14.12 8.17 18.32
CA ARG A 1068 -14.77 9.38 17.82
C ARG A 1068 -16.29 9.26 17.90
N GLN A 1069 -16.84 8.11 17.51
CA GLN A 1069 -18.29 7.89 17.49
C GLN A 1069 -18.89 7.74 18.89
N LYS A 1070 -18.22 7.04 19.81
CA LYS A 1070 -18.78 6.72 21.14
C LYS A 1070 -18.42 7.73 22.24
N VAL A 1071 -17.26 8.38 22.14
CA VAL A 1071 -16.72 9.25 23.20
C VAL A 1071 -16.46 10.68 22.72
N GLY A 1072 -16.13 10.89 21.44
CA GLY A 1072 -15.68 12.17 20.91
C GLY A 1072 -14.15 12.34 21.00
N LEU A 1073 -13.54 12.99 19.99
CA LEU A 1073 -12.10 13.21 19.90
C LEU A 1073 -11.64 14.44 20.69
N TRP A 1074 -12.47 15.48 20.72
CA TRP A 1074 -12.14 16.79 21.28
C TRP A 1074 -13.01 17.16 22.49
N ALA A 1075 -12.53 18.09 23.32
CA ALA A 1075 -13.28 18.53 24.51
C ALA A 1075 -14.67 19.10 24.18
N TRP A 1076 -14.80 19.84 23.07
CA TRP A 1076 -16.07 20.42 22.64
C TRP A 1076 -17.08 19.37 22.15
N GLU A 1077 -16.63 18.31 21.48
CA GLU A 1077 -17.49 17.18 21.06
C GLU A 1077 -18.03 16.41 22.27
N ARG A 1078 -17.19 16.21 23.30
CA ARG A 1078 -17.61 15.62 24.58
C ARG A 1078 -18.69 16.45 25.26
N HIS A 1079 -18.54 17.78 25.26
CA HIS A 1079 -19.54 18.68 25.84
C HIS A 1079 -20.83 18.77 25.00
N ALA A 1080 -20.76 18.52 23.69
CA ALA A 1080 -21.94 18.43 22.83
C ALA A 1080 -22.70 17.11 23.06
N ALA A 1081 -21.99 15.98 23.15
CA ALA A 1081 -22.60 14.68 23.42
C ALA A 1081 -23.25 14.61 24.82
N VAL A 1082 -22.61 15.18 25.85
CA VAL A 1082 -23.21 15.28 27.18
C VAL A 1082 -24.47 16.15 27.15
N ARG A 1083 -24.48 17.27 26.41
CA ARG A 1083 -25.67 18.12 26.25
C ARG A 1083 -26.82 17.40 25.57
N GLU A 1084 -26.54 16.60 24.54
CA GLU A 1084 -27.53 15.76 23.86
C GLU A 1084 -28.12 14.70 24.80
N VAL A 1085 -27.30 14.02 25.60
CA VAL A 1085 -27.76 13.02 26.57
C VAL A 1085 -28.62 13.66 27.66
N VAL A 1086 -28.19 14.79 28.23
CA VAL A 1086 -28.98 15.54 29.22
C VAL A 1086 -30.32 15.97 28.63
N LYS A 1087 -30.32 16.48 27.40
CA LYS A 1087 -31.54 16.88 26.70
C LYS A 1087 -32.50 15.71 26.49
N LYS A 1088 -31.96 14.54 26.12
CA LYS A 1088 -32.76 13.31 25.96
C LYS A 1088 -33.36 12.83 27.29
N ASP A 1089 -32.58 12.88 28.37
CA ASP A 1089 -33.04 12.50 29.71
C ASP A 1089 -34.13 13.46 30.22
N GLU A 1090 -34.02 14.76 29.90
CA GLU A 1090 -35.05 15.77 30.17
C GLU A 1090 -36.32 15.54 29.35
N GLU A 1091 -36.20 15.23 28.05
CA GLU A 1091 -37.33 14.90 27.17
C GLU A 1091 -38.04 13.62 27.64
N GLU A 1092 -37.29 12.60 28.08
CA GLU A 1092 -37.86 11.34 28.57
C GLU A 1092 -38.58 11.53 29.91
N ARG A 1093 -38.02 12.35 30.83
CA ARG A 1093 -38.69 12.75 32.07
C ARG A 1093 -39.95 13.58 31.81
N ALA A 1094 -39.91 14.49 30.84
CA ALA A 1094 -41.08 15.27 30.43
C ALA A 1094 -42.18 14.37 29.86
N ALA A 1095 -41.82 13.37 29.04
CA ALA A 1095 -42.76 12.39 28.48
C ALA A 1095 -43.38 11.49 29.55
N VAL A 1096 -42.61 11.06 30.56
CA VAL A 1096 -43.13 10.31 31.72
C VAL A 1096 -44.05 11.18 32.57
N GLY A 1097 -43.69 12.45 32.78
CA GLY A 1097 -44.55 13.44 33.46
C GLY A 1097 -45.89 13.65 32.75
N GLN A 1098 -45.89 13.77 31.42
CA GLN A 1098 -47.12 13.87 30.63
C GLN A 1098 -47.99 12.61 30.68
N ARG A 1099 -47.39 11.41 30.71
CA ARG A 1099 -48.14 10.15 30.88
C ARG A 1099 -48.77 10.04 32.26
N HIS A 1100 -48.09 10.49 33.31
CA HIS A 1100 -48.68 10.56 34.65
C HIS A 1100 -49.79 11.62 34.74
N ALA A 1101 -49.63 12.77 34.08
CA ALA A 1101 -50.68 13.79 34.01
C ALA A 1101 -51.93 13.28 33.27
N MET A 1102 -51.78 12.60 32.13
CA MET A 1102 -52.91 11.98 31.39
C MET A 1102 -53.60 10.86 32.19
N SER A 1103 -52.83 10.05 32.92
CA SER A 1103 -53.39 9.01 33.81
C SER A 1103 -54.22 9.63 34.95
N SER A 1104 -53.75 10.75 35.52
CA SER A 1104 -54.47 11.45 36.58
C SER A 1104 -55.73 12.19 36.11
N THR A 1105 -55.77 12.65 34.85
CA THR A 1105 -56.97 13.29 34.27
C THR A 1105 -58.05 12.27 33.92
N HIS A 1106 -57.68 11.10 33.40
CA HIS A 1106 -58.63 10.00 33.18
C HIS A 1106 -59.21 9.43 34.48
N ALA A 1107 -58.46 9.45 35.59
CA ALA A 1107 -58.97 9.05 36.90
C ALA A 1107 -60.00 10.04 37.49
N VAL A 1108 -59.93 11.32 37.10
CA VAL A 1108 -60.85 12.37 37.57
C VAL A 1108 -62.12 12.44 36.69
N GLU A 1109 -62.03 12.10 35.41
CA GLU A 1109 -63.20 12.00 34.51
C GLU A 1109 -64.02 10.72 34.72
N GLY A 1110 -63.44 9.66 35.27
CA GLY A 1110 -64.19 8.44 35.64
C GLY A 1110 -64.92 8.52 36.99
N ALA A 1111 -64.74 9.61 37.74
CA ALA A 1111 -65.34 9.82 39.07
C ALA A 1111 -66.41 10.93 39.09
N LYS A 1112 -66.80 11.44 37.91
CA LYS A 1112 -68.01 12.25 37.69
C LYS A 1112 -68.99 11.44 36.87
#